data_AF-A0A553HS52-F1
#
_entry.id   AF-A0A553HS52-F1
#
_cell.length_a   1.000
_cell.length_b   1.000
_cell.length_c   1.000
_cell.angle_alpha   90.00
_cell.angle_beta   90.00
_cell.angle_gamma   90.00
#
_symmetry.space_group_name_H-M   'P 1'
#
loop_
_entity.id
_entity.type
_entity.pdbx_description
1 polymer ?
#
loop_
_entity_poly.entity_id
_entity_poly.type
_entity_poly.pdbx_seq_one_letter_code
_entity_poly.pdbx_strand_id
1 'polypeptide(L)'
;MAATARSVLEVTLSWLFANAKGRDARSFFTRPALAGFPEQSITVTSPDCGVSGSRFKVDYTHDGDGKFPALQWSAPPEITSQVKQWLLVSEDPDAPLPTPIIHGIYTAIPASKTSVDADDFTVVNEEEALMKGGFHYGRSRNGMPYIPPRPLMNHGPHRYFFMVVALNEELEPGLLTADTTREQIAEAIEVQSIIQTFFSIPSLSAKVKETGAHETPPLTFDGRRPSRDSASTPAEPNQEKHGLYLLSRCQGMWLWRPVRCNPSSHADQPCQRCAKLHLTCLVDKTHKRISRRSKLDELVQEIQSIKETVGSASSTNPPQQNTVITRSRETASEPLGIVSPSGTSAGSRQHASSSVSTGRHESQVALNTPVTTLLPDANSEPSLPRTLGSYPFSGEDIDYYFQKYFEIYHPYMPVVRHRNPNKCFETCPLLFWTIIYVGSRRYAKSTSLVPFLAEEIRRQVFATLGDIPLSLHTINAVILICSWVFPGVRLVNEPSSLLSNAVIHAALLQGIHTGKGGHPEYSYGAYQNNYTDEAATYTWAGLNIVSQSFRILLECQKFSNRVNKIILASLEESSGVPANVVQVLEDEWNIVQGMICSERADKFNALLVQLEIQLFYMMPAPGHDPEPLKQRILRTYLTATSVIRNAEQLDKTIGFLGHITHPQMRSIATAGCVIFKLLRSSYMQFLDRKAVETMATDVISIAQRMSIIEADLPMRLASLFKTFLERYHSSAWATVSQAEEPTATTFPHRLGAGVTFDCLIRWKTDGTMKRAFGQQTPNPPTNGTGEEANTIFPNNVPDSLDIDWTFMDDFEWNWTPPGLAPPVNLWGGLAR
;
A
#
# COMPACT_ATOMS: atom_id res chain seq x y z
N MET A 1 -9.84 -32.51 7.79
CA MET A 1 -10.35 -31.66 6.68
C MET A 1 -11.17 -30.47 7.20
N ALA A 2 -12.41 -30.61 7.68
CA ALA A 2 -13.26 -29.44 8.02
C ALA A 2 -12.62 -28.47 9.05
N ALA A 3 -12.05 -28.98 10.15
CA ALA A 3 -11.32 -28.16 11.12
C ALA A 3 -10.12 -27.44 10.48
N THR A 4 -9.33 -28.15 9.67
CA THR A 4 -8.20 -27.61 8.91
C THR A 4 -8.63 -26.45 7.99
N ALA A 5 -9.73 -26.61 7.26
CA ALA A 5 -10.29 -25.58 6.39
C ALA A 5 -10.78 -24.36 7.19
N ARG A 6 -11.39 -24.57 8.37
CA ARG A 6 -11.81 -23.48 9.27
C ARG A 6 -10.60 -22.71 9.83
N SER A 7 -9.52 -23.40 10.22
CA SER A 7 -8.28 -22.74 10.68
C SER A 7 -7.56 -21.98 9.56
N VAL A 8 -7.51 -22.54 8.34
CA VAL A 8 -6.98 -21.82 7.16
C VAL A 8 -7.82 -20.58 6.88
N LEU A 9 -9.15 -20.68 6.91
CA LEU A 9 -10.04 -19.53 6.72
C LEU A 9 -9.88 -18.48 7.84
N GLU A 10 -9.79 -18.88 9.11
CA GLU A 10 -9.55 -17.97 10.24
C GLU A 10 -8.24 -17.19 10.05
N VAL A 11 -7.17 -17.87 9.62
CA VAL A 11 -5.87 -17.24 9.30
C VAL A 11 -5.95 -16.34 8.07
N THR A 12 -6.57 -16.79 6.97
CA THR A 12 -6.72 -15.97 5.75
C THR A 12 -7.52 -14.70 6.01
N LEU A 13 -8.62 -14.78 6.76
CA LEU A 13 -9.39 -13.61 7.19
C LEU A 13 -8.56 -12.71 8.11
N SER A 14 -7.75 -13.29 9.01
CA SER A 14 -6.86 -12.51 9.87
C SER A 14 -5.77 -11.75 9.10
N TRP A 15 -5.20 -12.32 8.02
CA TRP A 15 -4.27 -11.61 7.15
C TRP A 15 -4.97 -10.52 6.33
N LEU A 16 -6.14 -10.84 5.76
CA LEU A 16 -6.96 -9.90 4.98
C LEU A 16 -7.37 -8.67 5.79
N PHE A 17 -7.61 -8.86 7.10
CA PHE A 17 -8.10 -7.81 8.00
C PHE A 17 -7.06 -7.28 9.00
N ALA A 18 -5.77 -7.65 8.94
CA ALA A 18 -4.77 -7.28 9.95
C ALA A 18 -4.71 -5.77 10.30
N ASN A 19 -5.02 -4.90 9.32
CA ASN A 19 -5.06 -3.44 9.47
C ASN A 19 -6.45 -2.87 9.89
N ALA A 20 -7.46 -3.72 10.09
CA ALA A 20 -8.85 -3.34 10.33
C ALA A 20 -9.17 -3.12 11.83
N LYS A 21 -8.39 -2.27 12.49
CA LYS A 21 -8.46 -1.98 13.94
C LYS A 21 -8.80 -0.53 14.25
N GLY A 22 -8.89 -0.15 15.52
CA GLY A 22 -9.00 1.26 15.91
C GLY A 22 -10.32 1.92 15.50
N ARG A 23 -11.46 1.25 15.72
CA ARG A 23 -12.81 1.80 15.43
C ARG A 23 -13.28 2.80 16.50
N ASP A 24 -12.33 3.45 17.17
CA ASP A 24 -12.47 4.23 18.39
C ASP A 24 -13.49 5.37 18.24
N ALA A 25 -13.55 6.01 17.07
CA ALA A 25 -14.55 7.04 16.73
C ALA A 25 -16.01 6.54 16.62
N ARG A 26 -16.25 5.24 16.84
CA ARG A 26 -17.57 4.59 16.87
C ARG A 26 -17.81 3.81 18.18
N SER A 27 -16.89 3.92 19.15
CA SER A 27 -16.99 3.33 20.48
C SER A 27 -18.07 4.00 21.31
N PHE A 28 -18.49 3.37 22.40
CA PHE A 28 -19.49 3.91 23.30
C PHE A 28 -19.01 5.23 23.93
N PHE A 29 -17.75 5.32 24.32
CA PHE A 29 -17.18 6.52 24.94
C PHE A 29 -17.13 7.77 24.04
N THR A 30 -17.36 7.65 22.72
CA THR A 30 -17.41 8.79 21.78
C THR A 30 -18.84 9.23 21.45
N ARG A 31 -19.84 8.80 22.23
CA ARG A 31 -21.24 9.21 22.04
C ARG A 31 -21.48 10.67 22.47
N PRO A 32 -22.37 11.43 21.81
CA PRO A 32 -22.71 12.81 22.14
C PRO A 32 -22.88 13.10 23.65
N ALA A 33 -23.63 12.27 24.38
CA ALA A 33 -23.83 12.44 25.82
C ALA A 33 -22.54 12.41 26.66
N LEU A 34 -21.52 11.69 26.19
CA LEU A 34 -20.24 11.51 26.87
C LEU A 34 -19.16 12.48 26.38
N ALA A 35 -19.39 13.17 25.26
CA ALA A 35 -18.41 14.06 24.64
C ALA A 35 -18.03 15.28 25.50
N GLY A 36 -18.85 15.63 26.50
CA GLY A 36 -18.53 16.66 27.50
C GLY A 36 -17.54 16.24 28.59
N PHE A 37 -17.17 14.95 28.67
CA PHE A 37 -16.37 14.38 29.77
C PHE A 37 -15.07 13.73 29.27
N PRO A 38 -14.07 14.50 28.81
CA PRO A 38 -12.84 13.97 28.20
C PRO A 38 -11.80 13.42 29.21
N GLU A 39 -11.96 13.67 30.52
CA GLU A 39 -11.00 13.28 31.56
C GLU A 39 -11.58 12.23 32.53
N GLN A 40 -10.72 11.34 33.02
CA GLN A 40 -11.12 10.22 33.89
C GLN A 40 -11.70 10.72 35.22
N SER A 41 -12.99 10.49 35.43
CA SER A 41 -13.72 10.97 36.61
C SER A 41 -14.13 9.84 37.56
N ILE A 42 -14.10 8.59 37.09
CA ILE A 42 -14.42 7.38 37.86
C ILE A 42 -13.23 6.43 37.71
N THR A 43 -12.56 6.11 38.83
CA THR A 43 -11.43 5.19 38.82
C THR A 43 -11.98 3.77 38.72
N VAL A 44 -11.67 3.03 37.64
CA VAL A 44 -12.04 1.61 37.47
C VAL A 44 -10.78 0.75 37.51
N THR A 45 -10.81 -0.33 38.29
CA THR A 45 -9.69 -1.25 38.50
C THR A 45 -10.16 -2.70 38.44
N SER A 46 -9.24 -3.65 38.24
CA SER A 46 -9.50 -5.09 38.27
C SER A 46 -8.39 -5.82 39.04
N PRO A 47 -8.70 -6.57 40.10
CA PRO A 47 -7.71 -7.42 40.76
C PRO A 47 -7.27 -8.59 39.87
N ASP A 48 -8.13 -9.05 38.96
CA ASP A 48 -7.88 -10.21 38.10
C ASP A 48 -6.96 -9.89 36.92
N CYS A 49 -7.20 -8.75 36.27
CA CYS A 49 -6.51 -8.32 35.06
C CYS A 49 -5.38 -7.30 35.31
N GLY A 50 -5.36 -6.64 36.47
CA GLY A 50 -4.37 -5.61 36.79
C GLY A 50 -4.70 -4.25 36.18
N VAL A 51 -3.66 -3.45 35.92
CA VAL A 51 -3.78 -2.05 35.46
C VAL A 51 -4.08 -1.94 33.96
N SER A 52 -4.60 -0.79 33.54
CA SER A 52 -4.76 -0.38 32.14
C SER A 52 -3.51 -0.71 31.28
N GLY A 53 -3.70 -1.49 30.22
CA GLY A 53 -2.64 -2.00 29.33
C GLY A 53 -2.24 -3.46 29.58
N SER A 54 -2.67 -4.09 30.68
CA SER A 54 -2.31 -5.46 31.04
C SER A 54 -2.86 -6.52 30.08
N ARG A 55 -2.26 -7.71 30.07
CA ARG A 55 -2.72 -8.86 29.26
C ARG A 55 -3.73 -9.69 30.03
N PHE A 56 -4.77 -10.17 29.35
CA PHE A 56 -5.69 -11.17 29.90
C PHE A 56 -4.94 -12.49 30.18
N LYS A 57 -5.27 -13.14 31.31
CA LYS A 57 -5.00 -14.57 31.54
C LYS A 57 -6.01 -15.40 30.73
N VAL A 58 -5.65 -16.64 30.38
CA VAL A 58 -6.47 -17.49 29.48
C VAL A 58 -7.90 -17.70 29.99
N ASP A 59 -8.08 -17.80 31.31
CA ASP A 59 -9.36 -17.98 32.02
C ASP A 59 -10.43 -16.91 31.70
N TYR A 60 -10.01 -15.73 31.26
CA TYR A 60 -10.88 -14.59 30.90
C TYR A 60 -11.01 -14.42 29.37
N THR A 61 -10.54 -15.41 28.59
CA THR A 61 -10.64 -15.45 27.13
C THR A 61 -11.47 -16.64 26.69
N HIS A 62 -11.94 -16.63 25.44
CA HIS A 62 -12.73 -17.73 24.86
C HIS A 62 -11.95 -19.05 24.80
N ASP A 63 -10.62 -19.00 24.73
CA ASP A 63 -9.79 -20.21 24.65
C ASP A 63 -9.51 -20.80 26.07
N GLY A 64 -10.10 -20.23 27.13
CA GLY A 64 -10.22 -20.77 28.49
C GLY A 64 -11.67 -20.65 29.02
N ASP A 65 -11.85 -20.48 30.34
CA ASP A 65 -13.17 -20.44 31.00
C ASP A 65 -14.11 -19.30 30.55
N GLY A 66 -13.60 -18.28 29.84
CA GLY A 66 -14.40 -17.16 29.33
C GLY A 66 -15.02 -16.25 30.40
N LYS A 67 -14.48 -16.24 31.62
CA LYS A 67 -15.03 -15.49 32.77
C LYS A 67 -15.07 -13.98 32.53
N PHE A 68 -16.09 -13.32 33.08
CA PHE A 68 -16.07 -11.87 33.23
C PHE A 68 -15.05 -11.50 34.33
N PRO A 69 -14.13 -10.53 34.10
CA PRO A 69 -13.14 -10.15 35.10
C PRO A 69 -13.79 -9.34 36.22
N ALA A 70 -13.39 -9.56 37.47
CA ALA A 70 -13.86 -8.72 38.57
C ALA A 70 -13.43 -7.26 38.36
N LEU A 71 -14.36 -6.33 38.57
CA LEU A 71 -14.15 -4.89 38.45
C LEU A 71 -14.51 -4.21 39.76
N GLN A 72 -13.76 -3.18 40.13
CA GLN A 72 -14.02 -2.31 41.30
C GLN A 72 -13.89 -0.86 40.84
N TRP A 73 -14.86 -0.01 41.20
CA TRP A 73 -14.86 1.39 40.83
C TRP A 73 -15.09 2.34 42.00
N SER A 74 -14.49 3.52 41.92
CA SER A 74 -14.66 4.59 42.90
C SER A 74 -14.81 5.95 42.21
N ALA A 75 -15.67 6.79 42.76
CA ALA A 75 -15.96 8.13 42.27
C ALA A 75 -15.89 9.13 43.45
N PRO A 76 -15.60 10.42 43.18
CA PRO A 76 -15.71 11.49 44.18
C PRO A 76 -17.10 11.51 44.87
N PRO A 77 -17.19 11.99 46.14
CA PRO A 77 -18.46 12.10 46.86
C PRO A 77 -19.52 12.93 46.13
N GLU A 78 -19.09 13.95 45.38
CA GLU A 78 -19.93 14.85 44.59
C GLU A 78 -20.65 14.11 43.46
N ILE A 79 -20.01 13.10 42.87
CA ILE A 79 -20.67 12.20 41.91
C ILE A 79 -21.52 11.19 42.68
N THR A 80 -20.91 10.48 43.64
CA THR A 80 -21.49 9.31 44.32
C THR A 80 -22.81 9.63 45.01
N SER A 81 -22.95 10.83 45.58
CA SER A 81 -24.19 11.30 46.23
C SER A 81 -25.36 11.55 45.27
N GLN A 82 -25.12 11.57 43.96
CA GLN A 82 -26.13 11.85 42.93
C GLN A 82 -26.42 10.64 42.01
N VAL A 83 -25.69 9.53 42.15
CA VAL A 83 -25.92 8.30 41.37
C VAL A 83 -27.17 7.58 41.86
N LYS A 84 -28.08 7.21 40.93
CA LYS A 84 -29.18 6.27 41.20
C LYS A 84 -28.85 4.86 40.72
N GLN A 85 -28.12 4.75 39.59
CA GLN A 85 -27.66 3.49 39.02
C GLN A 85 -26.33 3.67 38.27
N TRP A 86 -25.63 2.56 38.04
CA TRP A 86 -24.49 2.49 37.13
C TRP A 86 -24.88 1.74 35.84
N LEU A 87 -24.20 2.08 34.75
CA LEU A 87 -24.22 1.38 33.48
C LEU A 87 -22.80 0.85 33.21
N LEU A 88 -22.67 -0.44 32.86
CA LEU A 88 -21.40 -1.07 32.52
C LEU A 88 -21.42 -1.54 31.06
N VAL A 89 -20.47 -1.09 30.25
CA VAL A 89 -20.31 -1.45 28.84
C VAL A 89 -18.97 -2.16 28.62
N SER A 90 -18.97 -3.27 27.89
CA SER A 90 -17.77 -3.99 27.46
C SER A 90 -17.72 -4.09 25.92
N GLU A 91 -16.64 -3.59 25.29
CA GLU A 91 -16.53 -3.52 23.82
C GLU A 91 -15.12 -3.72 23.25
N ASP A 92 -15.05 -4.16 21.98
CA ASP A 92 -13.83 -4.41 21.19
C ASP A 92 -13.87 -3.59 19.87
N PRO A 93 -13.19 -2.41 19.80
CA PRO A 93 -13.04 -1.61 18.59
C PRO A 93 -11.86 -2.06 17.70
N ASP A 94 -11.13 -3.11 18.08
CA ASP A 94 -10.07 -3.71 17.25
C ASP A 94 -10.56 -4.97 16.50
N ALA A 95 -11.81 -5.37 16.72
CA ALA A 95 -12.52 -6.33 15.90
C ALA A 95 -12.61 -5.86 14.42
N PRO A 96 -12.37 -6.76 13.44
CA PRO A 96 -12.30 -6.42 12.02
C PRO A 96 -13.68 -6.21 11.37
N LEU A 97 -14.50 -5.33 11.95
CA LEU A 97 -15.87 -5.04 11.55
C LEU A 97 -16.11 -3.52 11.46
N PRO A 98 -17.23 -3.06 10.87
CA PRO A 98 -17.50 -1.63 10.66
C PRO A 98 -17.80 -0.84 11.94
N THR A 99 -18.12 -1.52 13.03
CA THR A 99 -18.41 -0.95 14.36
C THR A 99 -17.72 -1.80 15.42
N PRO A 100 -17.37 -1.21 16.59
CA PRO A 100 -16.92 -1.98 17.75
C PRO A 100 -17.92 -3.06 18.12
N ILE A 101 -17.42 -4.20 18.58
CA ILE A 101 -18.26 -5.31 19.02
C ILE A 101 -18.58 -5.16 20.49
N ILE A 102 -19.87 -5.17 20.83
CA ILE A 102 -20.29 -5.33 22.23
C ILE A 102 -20.04 -6.76 22.67
N HIS A 103 -19.20 -6.86 23.69
CA HIS A 103 -18.93 -8.05 24.48
C HIS A 103 -19.94 -8.20 25.62
N GLY A 104 -20.46 -7.11 26.16
CA GLY A 104 -21.59 -7.10 27.10
C GLY A 104 -22.06 -5.68 27.39
N ILE A 105 -23.33 -5.52 27.79
CA ILE A 105 -23.88 -4.23 28.24
C ILE A 105 -24.89 -4.50 29.36
N TYR A 106 -24.76 -3.77 30.47
CA TYR A 106 -25.46 -4.07 31.72
C TYR A 106 -26.03 -2.80 32.34
N THR A 107 -27.32 -2.84 32.68
CA THR A 107 -28.16 -1.71 33.07
C THR A 107 -28.78 -1.92 34.45
N ALA A 108 -29.21 -0.83 35.10
CA ALA A 108 -29.78 -0.85 36.46
C ALA A 108 -28.88 -1.52 37.52
N ILE A 109 -27.55 -1.34 37.42
CA ILE A 109 -26.64 -1.72 38.51
C ILE A 109 -26.90 -0.76 39.69
N PRO A 110 -27.27 -1.22 40.89
CA PRO A 110 -27.67 -0.33 41.99
C PRO A 110 -26.55 0.66 42.38
N ALA A 111 -26.89 1.91 42.70
CA ALA A 111 -25.90 2.92 43.11
C ALA A 111 -24.96 2.46 44.24
N SER A 112 -25.47 1.67 45.18
CA SER A 112 -24.72 1.10 46.30
C SER A 112 -23.67 0.05 45.90
N LYS A 113 -23.70 -0.45 44.66
CA LYS A 113 -22.77 -1.44 44.14
C LYS A 113 -21.62 -0.77 43.40
N THR A 114 -20.43 -0.88 43.98
CA THR A 114 -19.17 -0.31 43.45
C THR A 114 -18.18 -1.38 42.97
N SER A 115 -18.62 -2.62 42.87
CA SER A 115 -17.84 -3.75 42.36
C SER A 115 -18.72 -4.85 41.78
N VAL A 116 -18.18 -5.59 40.83
CA VAL A 116 -18.74 -6.85 40.32
C VAL A 116 -17.67 -7.95 40.30
N ASP A 117 -18.08 -9.19 40.45
CA ASP A 117 -17.26 -10.39 40.25
C ASP A 117 -17.77 -11.25 39.08
N ALA A 118 -17.19 -12.43 38.85
CA ALA A 118 -17.62 -13.34 37.78
C ALA A 118 -18.97 -14.04 38.06
N ASP A 119 -19.33 -14.20 39.33
CA ASP A 119 -20.54 -14.88 39.79
C ASP A 119 -21.78 -14.00 39.54
N ASP A 120 -21.63 -12.68 39.73
CA ASP A 120 -22.66 -11.66 39.47
C ASP A 120 -23.31 -11.77 38.08
N PHE A 121 -22.55 -12.17 37.05
CA PHE A 121 -23.02 -12.29 35.66
C PHE A 121 -23.73 -13.62 35.34
N THR A 122 -24.01 -14.43 36.37
CA THR A 122 -24.89 -15.60 36.21
C THR A 122 -26.33 -15.10 36.00
N VAL A 123 -26.99 -15.49 34.90
CA VAL A 123 -28.40 -15.16 34.69
C VAL A 123 -29.28 -15.91 35.70
N VAL A 124 -30.25 -15.22 36.30
CA VAL A 124 -31.22 -15.80 37.26
C VAL A 124 -32.66 -15.74 36.75
N ASN A 125 -32.97 -14.84 35.82
CA ASN A 125 -34.20 -14.88 35.02
C ASN A 125 -33.90 -14.43 33.58
N GLU A 126 -34.10 -15.31 32.60
CA GLU A 126 -33.90 -14.99 31.18
C GLU A 126 -34.99 -14.07 30.61
N GLU A 127 -36.24 -14.16 31.10
CA GLU A 127 -37.36 -13.34 30.59
C GLU A 127 -37.22 -11.87 30.97
N GLU A 128 -36.70 -11.60 32.18
CA GLU A 128 -36.38 -10.26 32.67
C GLU A 128 -34.94 -9.82 32.34
N ALA A 129 -34.15 -10.69 31.68
CA ALA A 129 -32.70 -10.52 31.50
C ALA A 129 -31.92 -10.20 32.78
N LEU A 130 -32.39 -10.70 33.93
CA LEU A 130 -31.88 -10.38 35.26
C LEU A 130 -30.71 -11.30 35.64
N MET A 131 -29.64 -10.69 36.15
CA MET A 131 -28.44 -11.36 36.63
C MET A 131 -28.38 -11.44 38.16
N LYS A 132 -27.67 -12.45 38.68
CA LYS A 132 -27.42 -12.72 40.11
C LYS A 132 -26.94 -11.48 40.86
N GLY A 133 -26.16 -10.63 40.19
CA GLY A 133 -25.64 -9.38 40.74
C GLY A 133 -26.65 -8.25 40.94
N GLY A 134 -27.94 -8.46 40.62
CA GLY A 134 -29.01 -7.50 40.83
C GLY A 134 -29.11 -6.44 39.74
N PHE A 135 -28.81 -6.80 38.50
CA PHE A 135 -28.82 -5.90 37.33
C PHE A 135 -29.18 -6.66 36.05
N HIS A 136 -29.52 -5.94 34.99
CA HIS A 136 -30.05 -6.51 33.74
C HIS A 136 -29.00 -6.50 32.62
N TYR A 137 -29.03 -7.47 31.70
CA TYR A 137 -28.17 -7.48 30.50
C TYR A 137 -28.94 -7.11 29.23
N GLY A 138 -28.26 -6.40 28.33
CA GLY A 138 -28.75 -6.10 26.98
C GLY A 138 -28.06 -6.93 25.88
N ARG A 139 -28.33 -6.56 24.64
CA ARG A 139 -28.04 -7.38 23.45
C ARG A 139 -26.58 -7.32 23.02
N SER A 140 -25.86 -8.43 23.17
CA SER A 140 -24.53 -8.64 22.57
C SER A 140 -24.61 -9.10 21.10
N ARG A 141 -23.45 -9.20 20.42
CA ARG A 141 -23.36 -9.62 19.00
C ARG A 141 -23.96 -11.00 18.70
N ASN A 142 -23.98 -11.93 19.66
CA ASN A 142 -24.45 -13.31 19.45
C ASN A 142 -25.62 -13.69 20.38
N GLY A 143 -26.19 -12.74 21.12
CA GLY A 143 -27.27 -13.00 22.08
C GLY A 143 -26.82 -13.59 23.43
N MET A 144 -25.53 -13.89 23.61
CA MET A 144 -25.02 -14.29 24.94
C MET A 144 -24.95 -13.06 25.86
N PRO A 145 -25.20 -13.19 27.17
CA PRO A 145 -25.09 -12.06 28.11
C PRO A 145 -23.68 -11.45 28.17
N TYR A 146 -22.65 -12.30 28.02
CA TYR A 146 -21.25 -11.91 27.82
C TYR A 146 -20.63 -12.72 26.68
N ILE A 147 -19.76 -12.08 25.90
CA ILE A 147 -18.90 -12.71 24.90
C ILE A 147 -17.47 -12.65 25.43
N PRO A 148 -16.77 -13.78 25.62
CA PRO A 148 -15.38 -13.74 26.05
C PRO A 148 -14.44 -13.30 24.91
N PRO A 149 -13.37 -12.53 25.21
CA PRO A 149 -12.31 -12.15 24.29
C PRO A 149 -11.82 -13.28 23.36
N ARG A 150 -11.97 -13.08 22.05
CA ARG A 150 -11.49 -14.00 21.00
C ARG A 150 -10.95 -13.21 19.78
N PRO A 151 -9.72 -12.66 19.85
CA PRO A 151 -9.06 -12.10 18.68
C PRO A 151 -8.87 -13.16 17.59
N LEU A 152 -8.87 -12.76 16.31
CA LEU A 152 -8.58 -13.70 15.21
C LEU A 152 -7.12 -14.16 15.27
N MET A 153 -6.86 -15.41 14.91
CA MET A 153 -5.52 -16.00 14.98
C MET A 153 -4.56 -15.31 13.99
N ASN A 154 -3.49 -14.72 14.54
CA ASN A 154 -2.51 -13.84 13.88
C ASN A 154 -2.96 -12.40 13.59
N HIS A 155 -4.07 -11.91 14.17
CA HIS A 155 -4.53 -10.53 13.96
C HIS A 155 -3.69 -9.51 14.73
N GLY A 156 -2.78 -9.97 15.61
CA GLY A 156 -2.17 -9.15 16.66
C GLY A 156 -3.15 -8.89 17.81
N PRO A 157 -2.75 -8.13 18.84
CA PRO A 157 -3.59 -7.92 20.01
C PRO A 157 -4.81 -7.03 19.71
N HIS A 158 -5.87 -7.23 20.48
CA HIS A 158 -7.05 -6.35 20.55
C HIS A 158 -7.09 -5.67 21.92
N ARG A 159 -7.61 -4.44 21.98
CA ARG A 159 -7.98 -3.75 23.22
C ARG A 159 -9.44 -4.04 23.53
N TYR A 160 -9.71 -4.71 24.64
CA TYR A 160 -11.06 -4.80 25.21
C TYR A 160 -11.23 -3.65 26.21
N PHE A 161 -12.37 -2.95 26.12
CA PHE A 161 -12.70 -1.84 27.00
C PHE A 161 -13.81 -2.24 27.97
N PHE A 162 -13.74 -1.71 29.19
CA PHE A 162 -14.70 -1.90 30.28
C PHE A 162 -15.01 -0.53 30.88
N MET A 163 -16.19 0.00 30.59
CA MET A 163 -16.56 1.38 30.91
C MET A 163 -17.76 1.41 31.86
N VAL A 164 -17.56 2.02 33.03
CA VAL A 164 -18.61 2.36 33.99
C VAL A 164 -19.09 3.79 33.73
N VAL A 165 -20.40 4.01 33.76
CA VAL A 165 -21.06 5.32 33.61
C VAL A 165 -21.95 5.58 34.82
N ALA A 166 -21.89 6.80 35.37
CA ALA A 166 -22.75 7.26 36.46
C ALA A 166 -24.04 7.88 35.91
N LEU A 167 -25.20 7.31 36.27
CA LEU A 167 -26.51 7.82 35.87
C LEU A 167 -27.27 8.38 37.09
N ASN A 168 -27.79 9.60 36.94
CA ASN A 168 -28.55 10.31 37.98
C ASN A 168 -30.04 9.96 38.00
N GLU A 169 -30.50 9.22 36.99
CA GLU A 169 -31.87 8.78 36.76
C GLU A 169 -31.85 7.29 36.47
N GLU A 170 -32.98 6.63 36.74
CA GLU A 170 -33.18 5.21 36.43
C GLU A 170 -33.51 5.06 34.93
N LEU A 171 -33.11 3.96 34.30
CA LEU A 171 -33.40 3.73 32.88
C LEU A 171 -34.86 3.31 32.75
N GLU A 172 -35.52 3.79 31.69
CA GLU A 172 -36.90 3.40 31.38
C GLU A 172 -37.05 1.87 31.42
N PRO A 173 -38.04 1.30 32.14
CA PRO A 173 -38.15 -0.16 32.33
C PRO A 173 -38.20 -0.97 31.02
N GLY A 174 -38.65 -0.37 29.91
CA GLY A 174 -38.61 -0.98 28.58
C GLY A 174 -37.20 -1.22 28.00
N LEU A 175 -36.15 -0.69 28.64
CA LEU A 175 -34.74 -0.88 28.30
C LEU A 175 -34.05 -1.95 29.18
N LEU A 176 -34.77 -2.56 30.11
CA LEU A 176 -34.26 -3.62 31.00
C LEU A 176 -34.55 -5.01 30.40
N THR A 177 -34.15 -5.21 29.14
CA THR A 177 -34.43 -6.45 28.39
C THR A 177 -33.24 -6.93 27.56
N ALA A 178 -33.13 -8.25 27.35
CA ALA A 178 -32.05 -8.90 26.60
C ALA A 178 -31.95 -8.46 25.12
N ASP A 179 -33.02 -7.90 24.56
CA ASP A 179 -33.03 -7.37 23.19
C ASP A 179 -32.52 -5.92 23.08
N THR A 180 -32.36 -5.23 24.21
CA THR A 180 -32.00 -3.80 24.24
C THR A 180 -30.61 -3.57 23.66
N THR A 181 -30.52 -2.79 22.59
CA THR A 181 -29.27 -2.56 21.85
C THR A 181 -28.40 -1.48 22.48
N ARG A 182 -27.10 -1.51 22.17
CA ARG A 182 -26.13 -0.46 22.50
C ARG A 182 -26.60 0.93 22.05
N GLU A 183 -27.17 1.00 20.86
CA GLU A 183 -27.69 2.23 20.27
C GLU A 183 -28.87 2.79 21.07
N GLN A 184 -29.81 1.96 21.52
CA GLN A 184 -30.93 2.40 22.36
C GLN A 184 -30.48 2.90 23.74
N ILE A 185 -29.48 2.25 24.37
CA ILE A 185 -28.91 2.76 25.62
C ILE A 185 -28.17 4.07 25.39
N ALA A 186 -27.43 4.21 24.29
CA ALA A 186 -26.75 5.47 23.95
C ALA A 186 -27.73 6.63 23.71
N GLU A 187 -28.87 6.37 23.06
CA GLU A 187 -29.94 7.34 22.83
C GLU A 187 -30.66 7.71 24.15
N ALA A 188 -30.94 6.73 25.02
CA ALA A 188 -31.56 6.98 26.32
C ALA A 188 -30.72 7.90 27.22
N ILE A 189 -29.39 7.69 27.25
CA ILE A 189 -28.48 8.52 28.03
C ILE A 189 -28.13 9.87 27.35
N GLU A 190 -28.53 10.10 26.10
CA GLU A 190 -28.52 11.44 25.47
C GLU A 190 -29.68 12.32 25.96
N VAL A 191 -30.74 11.71 26.52
CA VAL A 191 -31.91 12.42 27.08
C VAL A 191 -31.84 12.55 28.61
N GLN A 192 -31.23 11.57 29.30
CA GLN A 192 -31.00 11.60 30.76
C GLN A 192 -29.75 12.41 31.13
N SER A 193 -29.71 12.98 32.34
CA SER A 193 -28.65 13.93 32.74
C SER A 193 -27.40 13.25 33.33
N ILE A 194 -26.55 12.71 32.45
CA ILE A 194 -25.26 12.10 32.84
C ILE A 194 -24.41 13.06 33.69
N ILE A 195 -23.92 12.56 34.82
CA ILE A 195 -23.14 13.37 35.77
C ILE A 195 -21.63 13.33 35.50
N GLN A 196 -21.04 12.17 35.17
CA GLN A 196 -19.63 12.06 34.75
C GLN A 196 -19.27 10.68 34.20
N THR A 197 -18.10 10.58 33.55
CA THR A 197 -17.65 9.36 32.83
C THR A 197 -16.14 9.10 32.91
N PHE A 198 -15.71 8.00 32.27
CA PHE A 198 -14.36 7.72 31.75
C PHE A 198 -13.35 7.18 32.83
N PHE A 199 -12.55 6.10 32.63
CA PHE A 199 -12.53 5.05 31.58
C PHE A 199 -11.50 3.92 31.84
N SER A 200 -11.98 2.66 31.80
CA SER A 200 -11.35 1.45 31.26
C SER A 200 -9.88 1.04 31.51
N ILE A 201 -9.74 -0.27 31.74
CA ILE A 201 -8.55 -1.07 31.49
C ILE A 201 -8.55 -1.53 30.02
N PRO A 202 -7.78 -0.93 29.09
CA PRO A 202 -7.50 -1.53 27.79
C PRO A 202 -6.68 -2.81 28.00
N SER A 203 -7.33 -3.97 27.99
CA SER A 203 -6.67 -5.26 28.17
C SER A 203 -6.27 -5.87 26.83
N LEU A 204 -5.02 -6.34 26.73
CA LEU A 204 -4.44 -6.94 25.52
C LEU A 204 -4.59 -8.46 25.52
N SER A 205 -5.54 -9.00 24.75
CA SER A 205 -5.58 -10.45 24.47
C SER A 205 -4.72 -10.79 23.26
N ALA A 206 -4.02 -11.93 23.28
CA ALA A 206 -3.24 -12.45 22.17
C ALA A 206 -3.29 -13.98 22.14
N LYS A 207 -3.63 -14.54 20.97
CA LYS A 207 -3.86 -15.98 20.78
C LYS A 207 -2.53 -16.70 20.52
N VAL A 208 -1.98 -17.33 21.56
CA VAL A 208 -0.75 -18.14 21.48
C VAL A 208 -1.10 -19.60 21.21
N LYS A 209 -0.31 -20.27 20.36
CA LYS A 209 -0.53 -21.67 19.97
C LYS A 209 0.26 -22.61 20.89
N GLU A 210 -0.34 -23.03 22.00
CA GLU A 210 0.19 -24.17 22.76
C GLU A 210 -0.01 -25.48 21.97
N THR A 211 1.03 -26.29 21.89
CA THR A 211 1.02 -27.57 21.15
C THR A 211 1.23 -28.73 22.09
N GLY A 212 0.15 -29.20 22.72
CA GLY A 212 0.12 -30.51 23.37
C GLY A 212 0.27 -31.62 22.32
N ALA A 213 1.13 -32.59 22.59
CA ALA A 213 1.43 -33.69 21.67
C ALA A 213 0.46 -34.86 21.86
N HIS A 214 0.05 -35.49 20.76
CA HIS A 214 -0.41 -36.88 20.74
C HIS A 214 -0.06 -37.51 19.39
N GLU A 215 0.49 -38.73 19.42
CA GLU A 215 1.04 -39.42 18.27
C GLU A 215 -0.01 -40.25 17.52
N THR A 216 0.07 -40.31 16.19
CA THR A 216 -0.53 -41.38 15.38
C THR A 216 0.36 -41.71 14.17
N PRO A 217 0.46 -42.99 13.73
CA PRO A 217 1.45 -43.41 12.74
C PRO A 217 1.03 -43.12 11.27
N PRO A 218 1.98 -43.12 10.32
CA PRO A 218 1.71 -42.80 8.93
C PRO A 218 1.07 -43.97 8.14
N LEU A 219 0.20 -43.63 7.18
CA LEU A 219 -0.24 -44.54 6.11
C LEU A 219 0.57 -44.26 4.84
N THR A 220 1.17 -45.31 4.28
CA THR A 220 1.83 -45.28 2.97
C THR A 220 0.84 -45.63 1.86
N PHE A 221 1.08 -45.11 0.65
CA PHE A 221 0.48 -45.67 -0.57
C PHE A 221 1.42 -45.46 -1.78
N ASP A 222 1.54 -46.49 -2.62
CA ASP A 222 2.33 -46.52 -3.85
C ASP A 222 1.42 -46.96 -5.01
N GLY A 223 1.64 -46.49 -6.22
CA GLY A 223 0.74 -46.71 -7.36
C GLY A 223 1.14 -45.97 -8.64
N ARG A 224 1.47 -46.72 -9.70
CA ARG A 224 2.15 -46.22 -10.91
C ARG A 224 1.24 -46.09 -12.15
N ARG A 225 1.42 -44.99 -12.90
CA ARG A 225 1.39 -44.92 -14.40
C ARG A 225 0.02 -45.24 -15.08
N PRO A 226 -0.14 -45.12 -16.44
CA PRO A 226 0.79 -44.78 -17.52
C PRO A 226 0.35 -43.60 -18.44
N SER A 227 0.99 -43.45 -19.61
CA SER A 227 0.86 -42.37 -20.62
C SER A 227 0.48 -42.89 -22.02
N ARG A 228 -0.02 -41.99 -22.92
CA ARG A 228 0.34 -41.92 -24.38
C ARG A 228 -0.40 -40.84 -25.22
N ASP A 229 0.40 -39.94 -25.80
CA ASP A 229 0.54 -39.50 -27.22
C ASP A 229 -0.65 -39.36 -28.24
N SER A 230 -0.60 -38.21 -28.95
CA SER A 230 -0.78 -37.97 -30.41
C SER A 230 -2.14 -38.07 -31.16
N ALA A 231 -2.74 -36.89 -31.41
CA ALA A 231 -2.94 -36.23 -32.74
C ALA A 231 -3.95 -36.72 -33.84
N SER A 232 -4.38 -35.72 -34.66
CA SER A 232 -4.99 -35.74 -36.02
C SER A 232 -6.53 -35.61 -36.20
N THR A 233 -6.93 -35.15 -37.41
CA THR A 233 -8.21 -34.57 -37.86
C THR A 233 -8.28 -34.65 -39.41
N PRO A 234 -9.34 -34.18 -40.15
CA PRO A 234 -10.80 -34.08 -39.91
C PRO A 234 -11.66 -34.70 -41.07
N ALA A 235 -12.99 -34.56 -41.05
CA ALA A 235 -13.86 -34.71 -42.24
C ALA A 235 -15.19 -33.89 -42.13
N GLU A 236 -15.75 -33.49 -43.28
CA GLU A 236 -16.98 -32.68 -43.50
C GLU A 236 -17.48 -32.99 -44.94
N PRO A 237 -18.63 -32.49 -45.47
CA PRO A 237 -19.83 -31.90 -44.85
C PRO A 237 -21.16 -32.51 -45.41
N ASN A 238 -22.32 -31.90 -45.10
CA ASN A 238 -23.46 -31.84 -46.04
C ASN A 238 -24.29 -30.54 -45.82
N GLN A 239 -25.07 -30.10 -46.82
CA GLN A 239 -25.69 -28.76 -46.87
C GLN A 239 -27.22 -28.78 -46.72
N GLU A 240 -27.83 -27.66 -46.27
CA GLU A 240 -28.78 -26.89 -47.11
C GLU A 240 -29.17 -25.48 -46.58
N LYS A 241 -29.34 -24.56 -47.54
CA LYS A 241 -30.27 -23.39 -47.64
C LYS A 241 -30.35 -22.28 -46.54
N HIS A 242 -29.59 -21.21 -46.84
CA HIS A 242 -29.98 -19.78 -46.90
C HIS A 242 -30.80 -19.05 -45.79
N GLY A 243 -30.19 -17.98 -45.28
CA GLY A 243 -30.84 -16.76 -44.76
C GLY A 243 -29.81 -15.62 -44.64
N LEU A 244 -30.11 -14.40 -45.10
CA LEU A 244 -29.14 -13.29 -45.12
C LEU A 244 -29.05 -12.56 -43.76
N TYR A 245 -27.87 -12.56 -43.12
CA TYR A 245 -27.46 -11.49 -42.19
C TYR A 245 -25.93 -11.28 -42.19
N LEU A 246 -25.51 -10.01 -42.28
CA LEU A 246 -24.11 -9.58 -42.21
C LEU A 246 -23.60 -9.54 -40.75
N LEU A 247 -23.25 -10.69 -40.17
CA LEU A 247 -22.66 -10.77 -38.83
C LEU A 247 -21.76 -12.00 -38.69
N SER A 248 -20.43 -11.82 -38.82
CA SER A 248 -19.45 -12.89 -38.60
C SER A 248 -18.03 -12.34 -38.39
N ARG A 249 -17.12 -13.13 -37.81
CA ARG A 249 -15.79 -12.66 -37.36
C ARG A 249 -14.67 -13.59 -37.83
N CYS A 250 -13.59 -13.02 -38.37
CA CYS A 250 -12.44 -13.78 -38.90
C CYS A 250 -11.56 -14.37 -37.77
N GLN A 251 -11.16 -15.64 -37.92
CA GLN A 251 -10.50 -16.47 -36.91
C GLN A 251 -8.99 -16.15 -36.75
N GLY A 252 -8.37 -15.40 -37.66
CA GLY A 252 -7.02 -14.82 -37.49
C GLY A 252 -6.88 -13.81 -36.34
N MET A 253 -7.91 -13.66 -35.51
CA MET A 253 -8.01 -12.72 -34.38
C MET A 253 -7.61 -13.34 -33.03
N TRP A 254 -7.43 -14.67 -32.93
CA TRP A 254 -7.13 -15.34 -31.65
C TRP A 254 -5.69 -15.13 -31.16
N LEU A 255 -4.78 -14.70 -32.04
CA LEU A 255 -3.37 -14.44 -31.72
C LEU A 255 -3.10 -12.93 -31.67
N TRP A 256 -3.03 -12.42 -30.44
CA TRP A 256 -2.56 -11.08 -30.02
C TRP A 256 -3.43 -9.86 -30.42
N ARG A 257 -4.10 -9.32 -29.39
CA ARG A 257 -4.84 -8.03 -29.30
C ARG A 257 -6.16 -7.93 -30.11
N PRO A 258 -7.17 -7.20 -29.59
CA PRO A 258 -8.41 -6.93 -30.34
C PRO A 258 -8.17 -5.84 -31.39
N VAL A 259 -8.31 -6.20 -32.67
CA VAL A 259 -8.13 -5.30 -33.82
C VAL A 259 -9.41 -5.27 -34.67
N ARG A 260 -9.66 -4.20 -35.43
CA ARG A 260 -10.76 -4.14 -36.40
C ARG A 260 -10.49 -5.10 -37.58
N CYS A 261 -11.54 -5.65 -38.19
CA CYS A 261 -11.45 -6.51 -39.35
C CYS A 261 -12.02 -5.77 -40.57
N ASN A 262 -11.23 -5.63 -41.63
CA ASN A 262 -11.65 -5.02 -42.89
C ASN A 262 -12.02 -6.15 -43.87
N PRO A 263 -13.31 -6.52 -44.02
CA PRO A 263 -13.73 -7.57 -44.94
C PRO A 263 -13.43 -7.17 -46.39
N SER A 264 -13.28 -8.16 -47.27
CA SER A 264 -13.29 -7.93 -48.71
C SER A 264 -14.72 -7.68 -49.21
N SER A 265 -14.86 -7.08 -50.39
CA SER A 265 -16.16 -6.89 -51.06
C SER A 265 -16.76 -8.20 -51.60
N HIS A 266 -15.96 -9.27 -51.70
CA HIS A 266 -16.37 -10.60 -52.13
C HIS A 266 -16.29 -11.59 -50.96
N ALA A 267 -17.31 -12.44 -50.80
CA ALA A 267 -17.45 -13.31 -49.63
C ALA A 267 -16.32 -14.34 -49.47
N ASP A 268 -15.76 -14.81 -50.58
CA ASP A 268 -14.74 -15.87 -50.62
C ASP A 268 -13.29 -15.32 -50.55
N GLN A 269 -13.13 -14.00 -50.43
CA GLN A 269 -11.82 -13.34 -50.34
C GLN A 269 -11.44 -13.10 -48.86
N PRO A 270 -10.21 -13.46 -48.43
CA PRO A 270 -9.76 -13.19 -47.07
C PRO A 270 -9.73 -11.69 -46.78
N CYS A 271 -9.97 -11.31 -45.52
CA CYS A 271 -9.89 -9.91 -45.10
C CYS A 271 -8.47 -9.35 -45.36
N GLN A 272 -8.34 -8.04 -45.64
CA GLN A 272 -7.07 -7.43 -46.08
C GLN A 272 -5.87 -7.78 -45.16
N ARG A 273 -6.10 -7.87 -43.85
CA ARG A 273 -5.07 -8.26 -42.87
C ARG A 273 -4.66 -9.73 -43.00
N CYS A 274 -5.58 -10.65 -43.23
CA CYS A 274 -5.27 -12.06 -43.41
C CYS A 274 -4.59 -12.33 -44.75
N ALA A 275 -4.98 -11.62 -45.82
CA ALA A 275 -4.25 -11.62 -47.07
C ALA A 275 -2.79 -11.13 -46.88
N LYS A 276 -2.59 -9.98 -46.23
CA LYS A 276 -1.25 -9.39 -45.97
C LYS A 276 -0.36 -10.22 -45.03
N LEU A 277 -0.95 -11.06 -44.17
CA LEU A 277 -0.21 -11.92 -43.24
C LEU A 277 -0.17 -13.40 -43.67
N HIS A 278 -0.70 -13.73 -44.86
CA HIS A 278 -0.83 -15.10 -45.36
C HIS A 278 -1.53 -16.07 -44.37
N LEU A 279 -2.57 -15.58 -43.69
CA LEU A 279 -3.35 -16.34 -42.70
C LEU A 279 -4.70 -16.81 -43.28
N THR A 280 -5.12 -18.01 -42.92
CA THR A 280 -6.45 -18.54 -43.27
C THR A 280 -7.56 -17.76 -42.56
N CYS A 281 -8.36 -16.99 -43.30
CA CYS A 281 -9.48 -16.23 -42.73
C CYS A 281 -10.76 -17.08 -42.67
N LEU A 282 -10.82 -17.98 -41.69
CA LEU A 282 -12.06 -18.71 -41.36
C LEU A 282 -13.05 -17.76 -40.66
N VAL A 283 -14.35 -17.91 -40.91
CA VAL A 283 -15.37 -16.91 -40.55
C VAL A 283 -16.43 -17.54 -39.64
N ASP A 284 -16.33 -17.25 -38.35
CA ASP A 284 -17.23 -17.80 -37.32
C ASP A 284 -18.60 -17.10 -37.36
N LYS A 285 -19.65 -17.92 -37.52
CA LYS A 285 -21.07 -17.52 -37.60
C LYS A 285 -21.81 -17.67 -36.26
N THR A 286 -21.22 -18.34 -35.27
CA THR A 286 -21.82 -18.56 -33.94
C THR A 286 -21.61 -17.37 -33.00
N HIS A 287 -20.53 -16.62 -33.20
CA HIS A 287 -20.09 -15.53 -32.33
C HIS A 287 -20.86 -14.20 -32.57
N LYS A 288 -22.00 -14.01 -31.90
CA LYS A 288 -22.68 -12.70 -31.84
C LYS A 288 -21.88 -11.68 -31.03
N ARG A 289 -21.42 -10.61 -31.69
CA ARG A 289 -20.71 -9.48 -31.05
C ARG A 289 -21.69 -8.54 -30.33
N ILE A 290 -21.94 -8.79 -29.04
CA ILE A 290 -22.62 -7.82 -28.17
C ILE A 290 -21.71 -6.60 -27.98
N SER A 291 -22.21 -5.37 -28.20
CA SER A 291 -21.43 -4.16 -27.98
C SER A 291 -21.51 -3.72 -26.51
N ARG A 292 -20.43 -3.15 -25.96
CA ARG A 292 -20.46 -2.57 -24.60
C ARG A 292 -21.51 -1.47 -24.47
N ARG A 293 -21.76 -0.72 -25.55
CA ARG A 293 -22.81 0.31 -25.60
C ARG A 293 -24.19 -0.33 -25.46
N SER A 294 -24.52 -1.35 -26.27
CA SER A 294 -25.79 -2.08 -26.18
C SER A 294 -26.06 -2.67 -24.79
N LYS A 295 -25.05 -3.23 -24.11
CA LYS A 295 -25.21 -3.70 -22.72
C LYS A 295 -25.34 -2.58 -21.69
N LEU A 296 -24.75 -1.41 -21.95
CA LEU A 296 -24.91 -0.23 -21.11
C LEU A 296 -26.29 0.40 -21.31
N ASP A 297 -26.76 0.48 -22.56
CA ASP A 297 -28.09 0.97 -22.92
C ASP A 297 -29.19 0.06 -22.33
N GLU A 298 -29.00 -1.27 -22.39
CA GLU A 298 -29.85 -2.31 -21.78
C GLU A 298 -29.91 -2.16 -20.24
N LEU A 299 -28.76 -2.03 -19.56
CA LEU A 299 -28.71 -1.77 -18.12
C LEU A 299 -29.27 -0.39 -17.72
N VAL A 300 -29.14 0.63 -18.58
CA VAL A 300 -29.74 1.96 -18.35
C VAL A 300 -31.26 1.89 -18.47
N GLN A 301 -31.81 1.15 -19.45
CA GLN A 301 -33.24 0.91 -19.57
C GLN A 301 -33.78 0.08 -18.39
N GLU A 302 -33.04 -0.92 -17.91
CA GLU A 302 -33.39 -1.70 -16.72
C GLU A 302 -33.42 -0.80 -15.46
N ILE A 303 -32.42 0.06 -15.27
CA ILE A 303 -32.37 1.06 -14.19
C ILE A 303 -33.50 2.11 -14.31
N GLN A 304 -33.89 2.51 -15.52
CA GLN A 304 -35.03 3.41 -15.74
C GLN A 304 -36.36 2.73 -15.41
N SER A 305 -36.58 1.49 -15.88
CA SER A 305 -37.75 0.67 -15.55
C SER A 305 -37.90 0.45 -14.03
N ILE A 306 -36.80 0.17 -13.33
CA ILE A 306 -36.77 0.06 -11.86
C ILE A 306 -37.14 1.41 -11.22
N LYS A 307 -36.61 2.54 -11.71
CA LYS A 307 -36.95 3.88 -11.19
C LYS A 307 -38.39 4.29 -11.45
N GLU A 308 -38.96 3.92 -12.59
CA GLU A 308 -40.38 4.16 -12.90
C GLU A 308 -41.28 3.31 -11.99
N THR A 309 -40.95 2.03 -11.82
CA THR A 309 -41.67 1.12 -10.91
C THR A 309 -41.64 1.59 -9.44
N VAL A 310 -40.50 2.08 -8.97
CA VAL A 310 -40.35 2.65 -7.61
C VAL A 310 -41.00 4.04 -7.49
N GLY A 311 -40.90 4.87 -8.53
CA GLY A 311 -41.52 6.20 -8.58
C GLY A 311 -43.05 6.15 -8.54
N SER A 312 -43.67 5.25 -9.29
CA SER A 312 -45.13 5.05 -9.30
C SER A 312 -45.71 4.54 -7.97
N ALA A 313 -44.87 4.00 -7.07
CA ALA A 313 -45.29 3.58 -5.72
C ALA A 313 -45.24 4.72 -4.67
N SER A 314 -44.81 5.93 -5.03
CA SER A 314 -44.44 6.99 -4.08
C SER A 314 -45.43 8.16 -3.98
N SER A 315 -46.70 7.99 -4.39
CA SER A 315 -47.65 9.12 -4.56
C SER A 315 -49.09 8.90 -4.05
N THR A 316 -49.27 8.21 -2.92
CA THR A 316 -50.54 8.28 -2.14
C THR A 316 -50.31 8.17 -0.63
N ASN A 317 -50.97 9.03 0.15
CA ASN A 317 -50.94 9.06 1.61
C ASN A 317 -52.08 9.95 2.14
N PRO A 318 -52.73 9.65 3.29
CA PRO A 318 -53.07 8.36 3.88
C PRO A 318 -54.64 8.23 3.95
N PRO A 319 -55.34 7.45 4.84
CA PRO A 319 -55.19 7.41 6.30
C PRO A 319 -55.24 6.02 7.01
N GLN A 320 -54.44 5.91 8.08
CA GLN A 320 -54.74 5.25 9.36
C GLN A 320 -54.87 3.71 9.53
N GLN A 321 -54.41 3.29 10.73
CA GLN A 321 -54.79 2.11 11.54
C GLN A 321 -54.34 0.69 11.13
N ASN A 322 -53.17 0.31 11.68
CA ASN A 322 -52.98 -0.72 12.71
C ASN A 322 -53.33 -2.22 12.51
N THR A 323 -52.45 -3.03 13.12
CA THR A 323 -52.66 -4.29 13.87
C THR A 323 -52.72 -5.67 13.18
N VAL A 324 -51.58 -6.40 13.31
CA VAL A 324 -51.39 -7.84 13.68
C VAL A 324 -51.89 -8.98 12.75
N ILE A 325 -51.04 -9.99 12.50
CA ILE A 325 -51.23 -11.45 12.81
C ILE A 325 -50.12 -12.37 12.21
N THR A 326 -49.29 -12.91 13.12
CA THR A 326 -48.53 -14.19 13.18
C THR A 326 -47.96 -14.93 11.94
N ARG A 327 -46.73 -15.46 12.13
CA ARG A 327 -46.34 -16.90 12.12
C ARG A 327 -45.01 -17.01 12.91
N SER A 328 -44.90 -17.70 14.06
CA SER A 328 -44.88 -19.17 14.28
C SER A 328 -43.71 -19.89 13.58
N ARG A 329 -42.86 -20.73 14.20
CA ARG A 329 -42.29 -20.99 15.56
C ARG A 329 -41.86 -22.47 15.58
N GLU A 330 -40.64 -22.78 16.04
CA GLU A 330 -40.16 -24.07 16.62
C GLU A 330 -38.63 -23.94 16.86
N THR A 331 -37.95 -24.06 18.02
CA THR A 331 -38.25 -24.29 19.47
C THR A 331 -38.23 -25.72 20.05
N ALA A 332 -37.02 -26.31 20.19
CA ALA A 332 -36.60 -27.27 21.24
C ALA A 332 -35.09 -27.04 21.56
N SER A 333 -34.53 -26.97 22.79
CA SER A 333 -34.73 -27.64 24.11
C SER A 333 -34.09 -29.05 24.18
N GLU A 334 -33.35 -29.50 25.22
CA GLU A 334 -32.97 -28.92 26.55
C GLU A 334 -31.67 -29.64 27.12
N PRO A 335 -31.20 -29.52 28.42
CA PRO A 335 -29.75 -29.45 28.74
C PRO A 335 -29.26 -30.36 29.92
N LEU A 336 -28.46 -29.81 30.85
CA LEU A 336 -27.89 -30.34 32.14
C LEU A 336 -26.56 -31.14 32.04
N GLY A 337 -25.58 -31.00 32.96
CA GLY A 337 -25.38 -30.04 34.05
C GLY A 337 -24.35 -30.50 35.13
N ILE A 338 -24.05 -29.63 36.12
CA ILE A 338 -23.49 -29.94 37.49
C ILE A 338 -21.97 -30.30 37.57
N VAL A 339 -21.12 -29.93 38.57
CA VAL A 339 -21.00 -28.84 39.61
C VAL A 339 -19.51 -28.80 40.09
N SER A 340 -19.06 -27.71 40.73
CA SER A 340 -17.72 -27.43 41.34
C SER A 340 -17.45 -28.23 42.67
N PRO A 341 -16.59 -27.89 43.69
CA PRO A 341 -15.94 -26.59 44.06
C PRO A 341 -14.49 -26.56 44.66
N SER A 342 -13.87 -25.38 44.51
CA SER A 342 -13.07 -24.58 45.48
C SER A 342 -11.79 -25.06 46.21
N GLY A 343 -10.82 -24.14 46.33
CA GLY A 343 -9.64 -24.22 47.22
C GLY A 343 -8.88 -22.87 47.38
N THR A 344 -9.06 -22.21 48.53
CA THR A 344 -8.40 -20.97 49.04
C THR A 344 -6.89 -21.12 49.36
N SER A 345 -6.04 -20.09 49.62
CA SER A 345 -6.20 -18.62 49.77
C SER A 345 -4.85 -17.85 49.81
N ALA A 346 -4.87 -16.58 49.36
CA ALA A 346 -4.25 -15.34 49.89
C ALA A 346 -2.80 -15.28 50.49
N GLY A 347 -2.10 -14.17 50.18
CA GLY A 347 -0.95 -13.64 50.94
C GLY A 347 -0.48 -12.28 50.40
N SER A 348 -0.43 -11.22 51.22
CA SER A 348 -0.15 -9.83 50.81
C SER A 348 0.79 -9.09 51.77
N ARG A 349 1.60 -8.14 51.26
CA ARG A 349 2.33 -7.11 52.03
C ARG A 349 2.57 -5.82 51.24
N GLN A 350 2.61 -4.69 51.95
CA GLN A 350 3.12 -3.38 51.48
C GLN A 350 4.37 -2.96 52.33
N HIS A 351 4.92 -1.74 52.35
CA HIS A 351 4.57 -0.43 51.78
C HIS A 351 5.86 0.43 51.63
N ALA A 352 5.99 1.23 50.57
CA ALA A 352 6.96 2.34 50.52
C ALA A 352 6.57 3.41 49.48
N SER A 353 6.85 4.68 49.78
CA SER A 353 6.58 5.84 48.91
C SER A 353 7.58 6.98 49.17
N SER A 354 8.04 7.64 48.13
CA SER A 354 8.81 8.90 48.19
C SER A 354 8.45 9.80 47.00
N SER A 355 8.72 11.10 47.09
CA SER A 355 7.95 12.12 46.35
C SER A 355 8.78 13.30 45.82
N VAL A 356 8.13 14.06 44.91
CA VAL A 356 8.50 15.40 44.41
C VAL A 356 9.72 15.51 43.49
N SER A 357 9.47 15.79 42.22
CA SER A 357 9.81 17.10 41.62
C SER A 357 9.17 17.26 40.23
N THR A 358 8.81 18.50 39.87
CA THR A 358 8.06 18.83 38.65
C THR A 358 8.96 19.43 37.58
N GLY A 359 9.01 18.81 36.39
CA GLY A 359 9.60 19.38 35.19
C GLY A 359 8.73 19.09 33.97
N ARG A 360 8.19 20.14 33.32
CA ARG A 360 7.50 19.98 32.03
C ARG A 360 8.54 19.80 30.93
N HIS A 361 8.52 18.65 30.27
CA HIS A 361 9.18 18.43 28.99
C HIS A 361 8.20 17.83 27.99
N GLU A 362 8.05 18.47 26.83
CA GLU A 362 7.29 17.93 25.72
C GLU A 362 7.98 16.67 25.19
N SER A 363 7.37 15.51 25.43
CA SER A 363 7.93 14.23 25.00
C SER A 363 7.65 14.00 23.52
N GLN A 364 8.65 14.25 22.68
CA GLN A 364 8.61 13.85 21.28
C GLN A 364 8.38 12.33 21.18
N VAL A 365 7.39 11.92 20.39
CA VAL A 365 7.14 10.50 20.11
C VAL A 365 8.20 10.00 19.12
N ALA A 366 9.36 9.65 19.64
CA ALA A 366 10.36 8.89 18.91
C ALA A 366 9.76 7.53 18.51
N LEU A 367 9.88 7.15 17.24
CA LEU A 367 9.65 5.76 16.86
C LEU A 367 10.79 4.93 17.45
N ASN A 368 10.47 4.13 18.47
CA ASN A 368 11.37 3.11 19.00
C ASN A 368 11.51 1.96 17.99
N THR A 369 12.24 2.21 16.89
CA THR A 369 12.86 1.14 16.11
C THR A 369 13.74 0.33 17.06
N PRO A 370 13.60 -1.00 17.14
CA PRO A 370 14.51 -1.83 17.93
C PRO A 370 15.87 -1.87 17.23
N VAL A 371 16.69 -0.85 17.49
CA VAL A 371 18.10 -0.84 17.13
C VAL A 371 18.77 -1.89 18.01
N THR A 372 18.84 -3.11 17.51
CA THR A 372 19.71 -4.15 18.04
C THR A 372 21.15 -3.71 17.76
N THR A 373 21.67 -2.86 18.64
CA THR A 373 23.01 -2.31 18.60
C THR A 373 24.00 -3.45 18.80
N LEU A 374 24.34 -4.13 17.70
CA LEU A 374 25.51 -5.01 17.63
C LEU A 374 26.68 -4.19 18.13
N LEU A 375 27.19 -4.52 19.32
CA LEU A 375 28.32 -3.81 19.92
C LEU A 375 29.53 -3.91 18.97
N PRO A 376 30.41 -2.90 18.92
CA PRO A 376 31.68 -3.04 18.22
C PRO A 376 32.46 -4.23 18.82
N ASP A 377 32.91 -5.16 17.98
CA ASP A 377 33.86 -6.19 18.39
C ASP A 377 35.16 -5.48 18.79
N ALA A 378 35.42 -5.35 20.10
CA ALA A 378 36.52 -4.55 20.64
C ALA A 378 37.94 -5.05 20.24
N ASN A 379 38.02 -6.22 19.59
CA ASN A 379 39.24 -6.87 19.11
C ASN A 379 39.11 -7.25 17.61
N SER A 380 38.55 -6.37 16.76
CA SER A 380 38.51 -6.61 15.32
C SER A 380 39.91 -6.57 14.70
N GLU A 381 40.42 -7.73 14.27
CA GLU A 381 41.61 -7.80 13.42
C GLU A 381 41.40 -7.00 12.11
N PRO A 382 42.42 -6.31 11.57
CA PRO A 382 42.31 -5.58 10.32
C PRO A 382 41.83 -6.45 9.16
N SER A 383 41.05 -5.86 8.23
CA SER A 383 40.70 -6.58 7.01
C SER A 383 41.92 -6.91 6.18
N LEU A 384 42.02 -8.17 5.77
CA LEU A 384 43.06 -8.61 4.85
C LEU A 384 42.72 -8.14 3.43
N PRO A 385 43.70 -7.69 2.61
CA PRO A 385 43.44 -7.27 1.23
C PRO A 385 42.84 -8.40 0.40
N ARG A 386 42.00 -8.04 -0.57
CA ARG A 386 41.26 -8.97 -1.44
C ARG A 386 41.21 -8.43 -2.87
N THR A 387 40.98 -9.31 -3.84
CA THR A 387 40.76 -8.94 -5.24
C THR A 387 39.43 -9.51 -5.70
N LEU A 388 38.65 -8.71 -6.42
CA LEU A 388 37.43 -9.14 -7.10
C LEU A 388 37.64 -8.95 -8.60
N GLY A 389 37.60 -10.02 -9.39
CA GLY A 389 37.93 -9.97 -10.81
C GLY A 389 39.33 -9.39 -11.03
N SER A 390 39.40 -8.21 -11.67
CA SER A 390 40.64 -7.44 -11.87
C SER A 390 40.87 -6.31 -10.86
N TYR A 391 39.92 -6.02 -9.96
CA TYR A 391 39.95 -4.87 -9.06
C TYR A 391 40.50 -5.25 -7.67
N PRO A 392 41.63 -4.66 -7.22
CA PRO A 392 42.17 -4.88 -5.88
C PRO A 392 41.50 -3.97 -4.84
N PHE A 393 41.32 -4.51 -3.63
CA PHE A 393 40.80 -3.80 -2.46
C PHE A 393 41.81 -3.88 -1.32
N SER A 394 42.18 -2.73 -0.76
CA SER A 394 42.98 -2.70 0.46
C SER A 394 42.15 -3.10 1.68
N GLY A 395 42.82 -3.48 2.78
CA GLY A 395 42.15 -3.70 4.06
C GLY A 395 41.36 -2.47 4.52
N GLU A 396 41.98 -1.29 4.42
CA GLU A 396 41.38 0.00 4.79
C GLU A 396 40.14 0.34 3.95
N ASP A 397 40.08 -0.05 2.68
CA ASP A 397 38.87 0.08 1.85
C ASP A 397 37.76 -0.86 2.31
N ILE A 398 38.11 -2.12 2.62
CA ILE A 398 37.16 -3.13 3.08
C ILE A 398 36.54 -2.70 4.42
N ASP A 399 37.36 -2.33 5.39
CA ASP A 399 36.92 -1.87 6.71
C ASP A 399 36.05 -0.60 6.58
N TYR A 400 36.45 0.36 5.75
CA TYR A 400 35.66 1.57 5.46
C TYR A 400 34.28 1.27 4.87
N TYR A 401 34.17 0.41 3.85
CA TYR A 401 32.88 0.08 3.24
C TYR A 401 32.00 -0.80 4.15
N PHE A 402 32.60 -1.71 4.93
CA PHE A 402 31.87 -2.46 5.98
C PHE A 402 31.33 -1.52 7.06
N GLN A 403 32.13 -0.55 7.52
CA GLN A 403 31.67 0.47 8.45
C GLN A 403 30.49 1.27 7.87
N LYS A 404 30.58 1.76 6.62
CA LYS A 404 29.48 2.50 5.98
C LYS A 404 28.22 1.65 5.78
N TYR A 405 28.36 0.36 5.50
CA TYR A 405 27.23 -0.56 5.51
C TYR A 405 26.56 -0.65 6.89
N PHE A 406 27.32 -0.89 7.96
CA PHE A 406 26.78 -1.07 9.31
C PHE A 406 26.27 0.22 9.98
N GLU A 407 26.77 1.39 9.59
CA GLU A 407 26.30 2.69 10.06
C GLU A 407 24.99 3.13 9.37
N ILE A 408 24.90 2.95 8.04
CA ILE A 408 23.88 3.62 7.22
C ILE A 408 22.79 2.67 6.70
N TYR A 409 23.16 1.47 6.25
CA TYR A 409 22.26 0.57 5.52
C TYR A 409 21.72 -0.58 6.38
N HIS A 410 22.55 -1.12 7.28
CA HIS A 410 22.18 -2.17 8.21
C HIS A 410 20.98 -1.84 9.14
N PRO A 411 20.80 -0.61 9.64
CA PRO A 411 19.61 -0.25 10.42
C PRO A 411 18.30 -0.36 9.62
N TYR A 412 18.35 -0.26 8.29
CA TYR A 412 17.21 -0.36 7.39
C TYR A 412 16.91 -1.81 6.98
N MET A 413 17.94 -2.61 6.68
CA MET A 413 17.79 -4.05 6.38
C MET A 413 18.71 -4.91 7.27
N PRO A 414 18.34 -5.13 8.55
CA PRO A 414 19.20 -5.74 9.57
C PRO A 414 19.44 -7.27 9.42
N VAL A 415 19.46 -7.83 8.22
CA VAL A 415 19.60 -9.30 8.01
C VAL A 415 20.99 -9.86 8.34
N VAL A 416 22.05 -9.05 8.24
CA VAL A 416 23.42 -9.48 8.59
C VAL A 416 23.62 -9.41 10.10
N ARG A 417 24.20 -10.45 10.71
CA ARG A 417 24.41 -10.57 12.18
C ARG A 417 25.87 -10.61 12.63
N HIS A 418 26.84 -10.52 11.71
CA HIS A 418 28.28 -10.57 11.99
C HIS A 418 29.00 -9.40 11.31
N ARG A 419 29.92 -8.74 12.03
CA ARG A 419 30.61 -7.53 11.55
C ARG A 419 32.02 -7.76 11.00
N ASN A 420 32.72 -8.79 11.47
CA ASN A 420 34.09 -9.11 11.03
C ASN A 420 34.15 -9.40 9.51
N PRO A 421 34.90 -8.61 8.71
CA PRO A 421 34.90 -8.77 7.25
C PRO A 421 35.66 -10.01 6.78
N ASN A 422 36.78 -10.37 7.41
CA ASN A 422 37.57 -11.57 7.08
C ASN A 422 36.70 -12.84 7.19
N LYS A 423 36.02 -13.03 8.33
CA LYS A 423 35.07 -14.14 8.56
C LYS A 423 33.88 -14.10 7.60
N CYS A 424 33.40 -12.90 7.24
CA CYS A 424 32.32 -12.77 6.26
C CYS A 424 32.76 -13.25 4.86
N PHE A 425 33.98 -12.93 4.43
CA PHE A 425 34.56 -13.40 3.17
C PHE A 425 34.71 -14.93 3.16
N GLU A 426 35.26 -15.50 4.22
CA GLU A 426 35.44 -16.95 4.38
C GLU A 426 34.10 -17.72 4.39
N THR A 427 33.07 -17.15 5.02
CA THR A 427 31.74 -17.78 5.14
C THR A 427 30.92 -17.65 3.86
N CYS A 428 30.97 -16.50 3.18
CA CYS A 428 30.23 -16.26 1.95
C CYS A 428 30.80 -15.06 1.16
N PRO A 429 31.65 -15.29 0.13
CA PRO A 429 32.20 -14.21 -0.69
C PRO A 429 31.13 -13.33 -1.34
N LEU A 430 30.01 -13.91 -1.78
CA LEU A 430 28.89 -13.16 -2.37
C LEU A 430 28.28 -12.15 -1.38
N LEU A 431 28.09 -12.55 -0.11
CA LEU A 431 27.60 -11.64 0.93
C LEU A 431 28.62 -10.54 1.23
N PHE A 432 29.90 -10.88 1.34
CA PHE A 432 30.99 -9.92 1.54
C PHE A 432 31.01 -8.86 0.43
N TRP A 433 31.04 -9.26 -0.84
CA TRP A 433 31.06 -8.31 -1.97
C TRP A 433 29.76 -7.52 -2.07
N THR A 434 28.63 -8.10 -1.70
CA THR A 434 27.34 -7.38 -1.60
C THR A 434 27.38 -6.30 -0.52
N ILE A 435 27.99 -6.56 0.65
CA ILE A 435 28.20 -5.56 1.70
C ILE A 435 29.10 -4.42 1.19
N ILE A 436 30.20 -4.73 0.50
CA ILE A 436 31.08 -3.74 -0.14
C ILE A 436 30.30 -2.90 -1.17
N TYR A 437 29.47 -3.52 -2.02
CA TYR A 437 28.64 -2.81 -2.99
C TYR A 437 27.63 -1.87 -2.32
N VAL A 438 26.84 -2.37 -1.35
CA VAL A 438 25.84 -1.54 -0.65
C VAL A 438 26.51 -0.40 0.12
N GLY A 439 27.58 -0.69 0.86
CA GLY A 439 28.36 0.30 1.60
C GLY A 439 29.04 1.33 0.70
N SER A 440 29.51 0.94 -0.49
CA SER A 440 30.17 1.85 -1.43
C SER A 440 29.23 2.71 -2.26
N ARG A 441 27.93 2.37 -2.43
CA ARG A 441 27.02 3.07 -3.37
C ARG A 441 27.17 4.60 -3.34
N ARG A 442 27.13 5.20 -2.15
CA ARG A 442 27.22 6.67 -1.90
C ARG A 442 28.56 7.15 -1.35
N TYR A 443 29.51 6.25 -1.14
CA TYR A 443 30.75 6.50 -0.40
C TYR A 443 31.99 5.99 -1.16
N ALA A 444 31.84 5.57 -2.41
CA ALA A 444 32.91 5.04 -3.23
C ALA A 444 34.03 6.06 -3.44
N LYS A 445 35.27 5.67 -3.13
CA LYS A 445 36.49 6.45 -3.39
C LYS A 445 36.84 6.60 -4.89
N SER A 446 36.06 5.98 -5.77
CA SER A 446 36.20 6.05 -7.24
C SER A 446 34.83 5.88 -7.91
N THR A 447 34.55 6.69 -8.94
CA THR A 447 33.31 6.64 -9.72
C THR A 447 33.13 5.33 -10.50
N SER A 448 34.23 4.65 -10.86
CA SER A 448 34.19 3.37 -11.59
C SER A 448 33.87 2.14 -10.71
N LEU A 449 33.96 2.28 -9.39
CA LEU A 449 33.84 1.16 -8.44
C LEU A 449 32.42 0.56 -8.39
N VAL A 450 31.39 1.41 -8.27
CA VAL A 450 30.00 0.94 -8.12
C VAL A 450 29.47 0.27 -9.40
N PRO A 451 29.73 0.77 -10.63
CA PRO A 451 29.43 0.05 -11.86
C PRO A 451 30.10 -1.33 -11.94
N PHE A 452 31.40 -1.41 -11.63
CA PHE A 452 32.16 -2.67 -11.64
C PHE A 452 31.57 -3.71 -10.66
N LEU A 453 31.32 -3.30 -9.41
CA LEU A 453 30.70 -4.15 -8.40
C LEU A 453 29.29 -4.60 -8.83
N ALA A 454 28.49 -3.71 -9.41
CA ALA A 454 27.14 -4.02 -9.86
C ALA A 454 27.11 -5.03 -11.04
N GLU A 455 28.14 -5.09 -11.87
CA GLU A 455 28.26 -6.11 -12.91
C GLU A 455 28.71 -7.46 -12.35
N GLU A 456 29.78 -7.49 -11.57
CA GLU A 456 30.37 -8.73 -11.07
C GLU A 456 29.48 -9.43 -10.03
N ILE A 457 28.81 -8.70 -9.15
CA ILE A 457 27.86 -9.28 -8.18
C ILE A 457 26.61 -9.82 -8.89
N ARG A 458 26.16 -9.15 -9.96
CA ARG A 458 25.08 -9.66 -10.82
C ARG A 458 25.49 -10.97 -11.49
N ARG A 459 26.73 -11.08 -11.98
CA ARG A 459 27.28 -12.31 -12.54
C ARG A 459 27.36 -13.43 -11.49
N GLN A 460 27.83 -13.13 -10.28
CA GLN A 460 27.96 -14.11 -9.20
C GLN A 460 26.61 -14.60 -8.67
N VAL A 461 25.65 -13.71 -8.39
CA VAL A 461 24.35 -14.12 -7.81
C VAL A 461 23.60 -15.11 -8.70
N PHE A 462 23.63 -14.91 -10.03
CA PHE A 462 23.02 -15.83 -10.98
C PHE A 462 23.75 -17.17 -11.11
N ALA A 463 25.07 -17.22 -10.87
CA ALA A 463 25.80 -18.48 -10.80
C ALA A 463 25.42 -19.28 -9.53
N THR A 464 25.43 -18.62 -8.36
CA THR A 464 25.13 -19.27 -7.07
C THR A 464 23.67 -19.74 -6.95
N LEU A 465 22.74 -19.25 -7.77
CA LEU A 465 21.37 -19.79 -7.84
C LEU A 465 21.31 -21.27 -8.28
N GLY A 466 22.35 -21.80 -8.92
CA GLY A 466 22.44 -23.23 -9.24
C GLY A 466 22.76 -24.12 -8.04
N ASP A 467 23.38 -23.56 -7.00
CA ASP A 467 23.93 -24.28 -5.85
C ASP A 467 22.87 -24.49 -4.76
N ILE A 468 21.86 -25.31 -5.07
CA ILE A 468 20.71 -25.58 -4.20
C ILE A 468 21.07 -26.62 -3.12
N PRO A 469 20.73 -26.41 -1.83
CA PRO A 469 20.03 -25.26 -1.26
C PRO A 469 20.95 -24.08 -0.93
N LEU A 470 20.45 -22.87 -1.20
CA LEU A 470 21.15 -21.61 -0.96
C LEU A 470 21.33 -21.36 0.54
N SER A 471 22.56 -21.19 1.00
CA SER A 471 22.85 -20.92 2.43
C SER A 471 22.15 -19.66 2.96
N LEU A 472 21.95 -19.56 4.29
CA LEU A 472 21.49 -18.34 4.96
C LEU A 472 22.25 -17.07 4.51
N HIS A 473 23.58 -17.17 4.32
CA HIS A 473 24.40 -16.03 3.91
C HIS A 473 24.17 -15.65 2.44
N THR A 474 23.94 -16.64 1.57
CA THR A 474 23.52 -16.45 0.17
C THR A 474 22.14 -15.78 0.11
N ILE A 475 21.20 -16.26 0.92
CA ILE A 475 19.84 -15.68 1.07
C ILE A 475 19.95 -14.22 1.51
N ASN A 476 20.77 -13.93 2.51
CA ASN A 476 20.98 -12.56 3.00
C ASN A 476 21.60 -11.65 1.93
N ALA A 477 22.60 -12.12 1.18
CA ALA A 477 23.17 -11.36 0.06
C ALA A 477 22.08 -10.98 -0.96
N VAL A 478 21.21 -11.92 -1.31
CA VAL A 478 20.08 -11.67 -2.22
C VAL A 478 19.07 -10.66 -1.64
N ILE A 479 18.76 -10.70 -0.34
CA ILE A 479 17.88 -9.69 0.30
C ILE A 479 18.49 -8.29 0.17
N LEU A 480 19.80 -8.14 0.40
CA LEU A 480 20.50 -6.87 0.24
C LEU A 480 20.47 -6.39 -1.24
N ILE A 481 20.71 -7.29 -2.21
CA ILE A 481 20.62 -6.98 -3.65
C ILE A 481 19.21 -6.51 -4.04
N CYS A 482 18.15 -7.18 -3.55
CA CYS A 482 16.77 -6.81 -3.83
C CYS A 482 16.35 -5.50 -3.12
N SER A 483 16.99 -5.17 -1.99
CA SER A 483 16.77 -3.91 -1.26
C SER A 483 17.48 -2.72 -1.90
N TRP A 484 18.63 -2.95 -2.54
CA TRP A 484 19.46 -1.91 -3.18
C TRP A 484 19.87 -2.29 -4.61
N VAL A 485 18.83 -2.48 -5.43
CA VAL A 485 18.89 -2.90 -6.84
C VAL A 485 19.98 -2.19 -7.64
N PHE A 486 20.60 -2.92 -8.57
CA PHE A 486 21.67 -2.42 -9.43
C PHE A 486 21.24 -1.17 -10.24
N PRO A 487 22.16 -0.23 -10.53
CA PRO A 487 21.90 0.89 -11.43
C PRO A 487 21.46 0.43 -12.83
N GLY A 488 20.65 1.25 -13.52
CA GLY A 488 20.22 1.00 -14.91
C GLY A 488 19.22 -0.15 -15.12
N VAL A 489 18.66 -0.74 -14.04
CA VAL A 489 17.72 -1.85 -14.16
C VAL A 489 16.30 -1.36 -14.50
N ARG A 490 15.80 -1.76 -15.67
CA ARG A 490 14.38 -1.61 -16.06
C ARG A 490 13.51 -2.58 -15.29
N LEU A 491 12.29 -2.18 -14.92
CA LEU A 491 11.30 -3.07 -14.29
C LEU A 491 11.00 -4.34 -15.12
N VAL A 492 11.11 -4.27 -16.46
CA VAL A 492 10.94 -5.43 -17.36
C VAL A 492 12.12 -6.41 -17.37
N ASN A 493 13.29 -5.98 -16.91
CA ASN A 493 14.52 -6.77 -16.80
C ASN A 493 14.97 -6.89 -15.33
N GLU A 494 14.02 -6.74 -14.39
CA GLU A 494 14.28 -6.59 -12.96
C GLU A 494 14.39 -7.97 -12.28
N PRO A 495 15.57 -8.32 -11.75
CA PRO A 495 15.82 -9.67 -11.26
C PRO A 495 15.23 -9.94 -9.87
N SER A 496 14.95 -8.93 -9.04
CA SER A 496 14.48 -9.10 -7.65
C SER A 496 13.19 -9.92 -7.57
N SER A 497 12.34 -9.85 -8.59
CA SER A 497 11.20 -10.75 -8.77
C SER A 497 11.56 -12.24 -8.77
N LEU A 498 12.55 -12.64 -9.57
CA LEU A 498 13.06 -14.01 -9.68
C LEU A 498 13.88 -14.40 -8.45
N LEU A 499 14.77 -13.50 -8.03
CA LEU A 499 15.65 -13.67 -6.88
C LEU A 499 14.82 -13.91 -5.59
N SER A 500 13.86 -13.03 -5.29
CA SER A 500 13.00 -13.13 -4.09
C SER A 500 12.25 -14.45 -4.03
N ASN A 501 11.64 -14.90 -5.13
CA ASN A 501 10.96 -16.20 -5.17
C ASN A 501 11.92 -17.37 -4.92
N ALA A 502 13.13 -17.34 -5.50
CA ALA A 502 14.13 -18.37 -5.28
C ALA A 502 14.60 -18.44 -3.82
N VAL A 503 14.84 -17.31 -3.16
CA VAL A 503 15.29 -17.30 -1.75
C VAL A 503 14.17 -17.51 -0.74
N ILE A 504 12.92 -17.17 -1.05
CA ILE A 504 11.76 -17.61 -0.26
C ILE A 504 11.67 -19.13 -0.26
N HIS A 505 11.79 -19.77 -1.43
CA HIS A 505 11.79 -21.23 -1.53
C HIS A 505 12.95 -21.87 -0.75
N ALA A 506 14.17 -21.33 -0.87
CA ALA A 506 15.33 -21.80 -0.11
C ALA A 506 15.17 -21.63 1.42
N ALA A 507 14.53 -20.54 1.88
CA ALA A 507 14.24 -20.29 3.28
C ALA A 507 13.11 -21.18 3.85
N LEU A 508 12.16 -21.60 3.01
CA LEU A 508 11.16 -22.60 3.38
C LEU A 508 11.80 -23.97 3.60
N LEU A 509 12.68 -24.41 2.68
CA LEU A 509 13.41 -25.70 2.80
C LEU A 509 14.29 -25.80 4.05
N GLN A 510 14.94 -24.70 4.46
CA GLN A 510 15.81 -24.65 5.66
C GLN A 510 15.06 -24.36 6.97
N GLY A 511 13.73 -24.25 6.97
CA GLY A 511 12.97 -23.95 8.19
C GLY A 511 13.14 -22.53 8.74
N ILE A 512 13.84 -21.64 8.03
CA ILE A 512 14.12 -20.25 8.47
C ILE A 512 12.82 -19.47 8.77
N HIS A 513 11.76 -19.78 8.03
CA HIS A 513 10.40 -19.24 8.23
C HIS A 513 9.75 -19.57 9.58
N THR A 514 10.28 -20.52 10.35
CA THR A 514 9.83 -20.84 11.71
C THR A 514 10.36 -19.87 12.77
N GLY A 515 11.33 -19.01 12.41
CA GLY A 515 12.08 -18.18 13.35
C GLY A 515 13.12 -18.93 14.16
N LYS A 516 13.19 -20.27 14.05
CA LYS A 516 14.18 -21.11 14.76
C LYS A 516 15.32 -21.48 13.82
N GLY A 517 16.56 -21.13 14.19
CA GLY A 517 17.74 -21.28 13.34
C GLY A 517 18.27 -22.71 13.21
N GLY A 518 17.79 -23.63 14.05
CA GLY A 518 18.04 -25.07 13.97
C GLY A 518 16.78 -25.91 14.23
N HIS A 519 15.70 -25.63 13.50
CA HIS A 519 14.44 -26.36 13.65
C HIS A 519 14.60 -27.86 13.30
N PRO A 520 14.33 -28.82 14.21
CA PRO A 520 14.65 -30.24 14.01
C PRO A 520 14.08 -30.85 12.73
N GLU A 521 12.82 -30.54 12.40
CA GLU A 521 12.13 -31.05 11.21
C GLU A 521 12.74 -30.59 9.87
N TYR A 522 13.54 -29.51 9.89
CA TYR A 522 14.23 -28.95 8.71
C TYR A 522 15.74 -29.17 8.73
N SER A 523 16.27 -29.91 9.72
CA SER A 523 17.68 -30.27 9.83
C SER A 523 17.88 -31.76 9.55
N TYR A 524 18.21 -32.11 8.30
CA TYR A 524 18.26 -33.50 7.83
C TYR A 524 19.55 -33.84 7.07
N GLY A 525 20.15 -34.98 7.42
CA GLY A 525 21.35 -35.50 6.75
C GLY A 525 22.54 -34.53 6.80
N ALA A 526 23.03 -34.12 5.63
CA ALA A 526 24.11 -33.14 5.50
C ALA A 526 23.67 -31.69 5.81
N TYR A 527 22.37 -31.40 5.86
CA TYR A 527 21.82 -30.08 6.13
C TYR A 527 21.49 -29.94 7.62
N GLN A 528 22.51 -29.75 8.45
CA GLN A 528 22.33 -29.37 9.85
C GLN A 528 22.31 -27.84 9.96
N ASN A 529 21.11 -27.25 10.00
CA ASN A 529 20.96 -25.82 10.22
C ASN A 529 21.31 -25.50 11.67
N ASN A 530 22.39 -24.76 11.86
CA ASN A 530 22.91 -24.32 13.17
C ASN A 530 22.97 -22.78 13.23
N TYR A 531 21.94 -22.12 12.70
CA TYR A 531 21.80 -20.67 12.74
C TYR A 531 21.24 -20.21 14.09
N THR A 532 21.39 -18.93 14.43
CA THR A 532 20.68 -18.37 15.60
C THR A 532 19.23 -18.07 15.24
N ASP A 533 18.32 -18.21 16.20
CA ASP A 533 16.90 -17.84 16.05
C ASP A 533 16.73 -16.36 15.67
N GLU A 534 17.61 -15.49 16.17
CA GLU A 534 17.72 -14.10 15.74
C GLU A 534 18.01 -13.99 14.23
N ALA A 535 19.05 -14.69 13.74
CA ALA A 535 19.43 -14.65 12.33
C ALA A 535 18.33 -15.20 11.42
N ALA A 536 17.67 -16.30 11.82
CA ALA A 536 16.52 -16.83 11.09
C ALA A 536 15.35 -15.84 11.06
N THR A 537 15.01 -15.25 12.20
CA THR A 537 13.91 -14.27 12.34
C THR A 537 14.14 -13.02 11.49
N TYR A 538 15.31 -12.40 11.56
CA TYR A 538 15.61 -11.20 10.75
C TYR A 538 15.69 -11.53 9.24
N THR A 539 16.26 -12.68 8.87
CA THR A 539 16.29 -13.14 7.47
C THR A 539 14.87 -13.33 6.93
N TRP A 540 13.99 -13.97 7.68
CA TRP A 540 12.59 -14.17 7.29
C TRP A 540 11.82 -12.85 7.20
N ALA A 541 12.04 -11.91 8.13
CA ALA A 541 11.46 -10.57 8.06
C ALA A 541 11.91 -9.83 6.78
N GLY A 542 13.21 -9.85 6.47
CA GLY A 542 13.77 -9.22 5.26
C GLY A 542 13.19 -9.78 3.96
N LEU A 543 13.00 -11.11 3.87
CA LEU A 543 12.34 -11.77 2.74
C LEU A 543 10.90 -11.28 2.54
N ASN A 544 10.14 -11.15 3.62
CA ASN A 544 8.76 -10.67 3.56
C ASN A 544 8.68 -9.19 3.17
N ILE A 545 9.56 -8.34 3.71
CA ILE A 545 9.64 -6.90 3.37
C ILE A 545 9.94 -6.74 1.86
N VAL A 546 10.94 -7.44 1.33
CA VAL A 546 11.29 -7.39 -0.10
C VAL A 546 10.13 -7.88 -0.97
N SER A 547 9.50 -9.00 -0.60
CA SER A 547 8.40 -9.60 -1.39
C SER A 547 7.16 -8.70 -1.45
N GLN A 548 6.76 -8.10 -0.32
CA GLN A 548 5.65 -7.14 -0.28
C GLN A 548 5.98 -5.85 -1.02
N SER A 549 7.20 -5.32 -0.87
CA SER A 549 7.66 -4.14 -1.62
C SER A 549 7.56 -4.35 -3.13
N PHE A 550 8.02 -5.51 -3.62
CA PHE A 550 7.92 -5.85 -5.04
C PHE A 550 6.46 -6.02 -5.49
N ARG A 551 5.61 -6.71 -4.70
CA ARG A 551 4.17 -6.85 -5.00
C ARG A 551 3.49 -5.49 -5.20
N ILE A 552 3.76 -4.54 -4.32
CA ILE A 552 3.15 -3.21 -4.35
C ILE A 552 3.59 -2.44 -5.60
N LEU A 553 4.89 -2.44 -5.91
CA LEU A 553 5.43 -1.85 -7.15
C LEU A 553 4.82 -2.50 -8.41
N LEU A 554 4.62 -3.82 -8.40
CA LEU A 554 4.02 -4.57 -9.52
C LEU A 554 2.54 -4.21 -9.73
N GLU A 555 1.72 -4.12 -8.68
CA GLU A 555 0.30 -3.73 -8.83
C GLU A 555 0.15 -2.26 -9.25
N CYS A 556 0.97 -1.35 -8.71
CA CYS A 556 1.06 0.04 -9.19
C CYS A 556 1.40 0.08 -10.69
N GLN A 557 2.44 -0.64 -11.13
CA GLN A 557 2.81 -0.68 -12.55
C GLN A 557 1.73 -1.34 -13.43
N LYS A 558 1.02 -2.37 -12.95
CA LYS A 558 -0.11 -2.96 -13.68
C LYS A 558 -1.20 -1.92 -13.93
N PHE A 559 -1.47 -1.03 -12.96
CA PHE A 559 -2.40 0.08 -13.13
C PHE A 559 -1.86 1.13 -14.12
N SER A 560 -0.62 1.62 -13.96
CA SER A 560 0.02 2.54 -14.92
C SER A 560 0.07 1.96 -16.33
N ASN A 561 0.31 0.66 -16.49
CA ASN A 561 0.29 -0.05 -17.78
C ASN A 561 -1.12 -0.23 -18.36
N ARG A 562 -2.18 0.02 -17.58
CA ARG A 562 -3.57 0.11 -18.06
C ARG A 562 -3.91 1.56 -18.43
N VAL A 563 -3.56 2.52 -17.58
CA VAL A 563 -3.65 3.98 -17.84
C VAL A 563 -3.01 4.31 -19.19
N ASN A 564 -1.73 4.00 -19.37
CA ASN A 564 -0.99 4.33 -20.58
C ASN A 564 -1.58 3.70 -21.87
N LYS A 565 -2.25 2.54 -21.78
CA LYS A 565 -2.97 1.94 -22.92
C LYS A 565 -4.28 2.65 -23.26
N ILE A 566 -5.00 3.12 -22.22
CA ILE A 566 -6.27 3.87 -22.38
C ILE A 566 -5.96 5.26 -22.94
N ILE A 567 -4.94 5.93 -22.42
CA ILE A 567 -4.50 7.24 -22.92
C ILE A 567 -4.00 7.14 -24.35
N LEU A 568 -3.16 6.16 -24.72
CA LEU A 568 -2.70 6.02 -26.11
C LEU A 568 -3.87 5.89 -27.09
N ALA A 569 -4.87 5.06 -26.78
CA ALA A 569 -6.08 4.94 -27.60
C ALA A 569 -6.89 6.26 -27.67
N SER A 570 -6.91 7.05 -26.60
CA SER A 570 -7.54 8.37 -26.61
C SER A 570 -6.79 9.40 -27.46
N LEU A 571 -5.45 9.32 -27.49
CA LEU A 571 -4.60 10.19 -28.32
C LEU A 571 -4.73 9.84 -29.80
N GLU A 572 -4.88 8.55 -30.13
CA GLU A 572 -5.21 8.07 -31.48
C GLU A 572 -6.57 8.58 -31.98
N GLU A 573 -7.51 8.89 -31.08
CA GLU A 573 -8.87 9.35 -31.44
C GLU A 573 -9.07 10.89 -31.36
N SER A 574 -8.31 11.63 -30.56
CA SER A 574 -8.61 13.04 -30.25
C SER A 574 -7.43 14.03 -30.15
N SER A 575 -6.21 13.65 -30.59
CA SER A 575 -5.01 14.52 -30.62
C SER A 575 -4.62 15.18 -29.28
N GLY A 576 -5.13 14.64 -28.19
CA GLY A 576 -5.04 15.14 -26.82
C GLY A 576 -5.98 14.31 -25.94
N VAL A 577 -5.99 14.54 -24.63
CA VAL A 577 -6.76 13.71 -23.68
C VAL A 577 -8.03 14.45 -23.22
N PRO A 578 -9.22 13.88 -23.42
CA PRO A 578 -10.46 14.39 -22.84
C PRO A 578 -10.44 14.24 -21.31
N ALA A 579 -10.70 15.34 -20.58
CA ALA A 579 -10.53 15.41 -19.13
C ALA A 579 -11.44 14.44 -18.33
N ASN A 580 -12.53 13.95 -18.92
CA ASN A 580 -13.37 12.90 -18.34
C ASN A 580 -12.68 11.52 -18.34
N VAL A 581 -11.81 11.22 -19.32
CA VAL A 581 -11.00 9.99 -19.33
C VAL A 581 -10.02 10.00 -18.15
N VAL A 582 -9.38 11.14 -17.90
CA VAL A 582 -8.45 11.31 -16.77
C VAL A 582 -9.16 11.17 -15.42
N GLN A 583 -10.32 11.83 -15.24
CA GLN A 583 -11.08 11.76 -13.99
C GLN A 583 -11.53 10.32 -13.67
N VAL A 584 -12.03 9.56 -14.66
CA VAL A 584 -12.39 8.14 -14.46
C VAL A 584 -11.20 7.29 -14.04
N LEU A 585 -9.99 7.59 -14.54
CA LEU A 585 -8.77 6.88 -14.14
C LEU A 585 -8.32 7.25 -12.73
N GLU A 586 -8.52 8.49 -12.27
CA GLU A 586 -8.33 8.86 -10.86
C GLU A 586 -9.37 8.21 -9.95
N ASP A 587 -10.65 8.16 -10.36
CA ASP A 587 -11.73 7.55 -9.57
C ASP A 587 -11.50 6.04 -9.39
N GLU A 588 -11.08 5.33 -10.46
CA GLU A 588 -10.61 3.95 -10.34
C GLU A 588 -9.36 3.83 -9.46
N TRP A 589 -8.40 4.75 -9.57
CA TRP A 589 -7.18 4.71 -8.76
C TRP A 589 -7.44 4.96 -7.27
N ASN A 590 -8.39 5.82 -6.93
CA ASN A 590 -8.83 6.06 -5.55
C ASN A 590 -9.41 4.79 -4.90
N ILE A 591 -10.13 3.97 -5.67
CA ILE A 591 -10.62 2.66 -5.21
C ILE A 591 -9.46 1.66 -5.09
N VAL A 592 -8.59 1.59 -6.10
CA VAL A 592 -7.53 0.58 -6.20
C VAL A 592 -6.38 0.80 -5.20
N GLN A 593 -5.96 2.05 -4.97
CA GLN A 593 -4.81 2.35 -4.09
C GLN A 593 -5.04 1.88 -2.65
N GLY A 594 -6.27 1.96 -2.14
CA GLY A 594 -6.64 1.50 -0.80
C GLY A 594 -6.58 -0.03 -0.61
N MET A 595 -6.48 -0.80 -1.68
CA MET A 595 -6.27 -2.25 -1.66
C MET A 595 -4.80 -2.66 -1.88
N ILE A 596 -4.00 -1.80 -2.50
CA ILE A 596 -2.57 -2.06 -2.77
C ILE A 596 -1.71 -1.59 -1.59
N CYS A 597 -1.97 -0.38 -1.09
CA CYS A 597 -1.03 0.40 -0.29
C CYS A 597 -1.53 0.64 1.15
N SER A 598 -0.78 0.17 2.14
CA SER A 598 -1.12 0.27 3.57
C SER A 598 -0.22 1.22 4.35
N GLU A 599 1.10 1.13 4.15
CA GLU A 599 2.11 1.87 4.91
C GLU A 599 2.47 3.22 4.29
N ARG A 600 3.33 3.99 4.97
CA ARG A 600 3.77 5.32 4.52
C ARG A 600 4.58 5.27 3.22
N ALA A 601 5.43 4.26 3.03
CA ALA A 601 6.17 4.06 1.79
C ALA A 601 5.24 3.68 0.62
N ASP A 602 4.28 2.80 0.87
CA ASP A 602 3.26 2.40 -0.12
C ASP A 602 2.42 3.61 -0.58
N LYS A 603 2.03 4.48 0.37
CA LYS A 603 1.30 5.71 0.10
C LYS A 603 2.10 6.71 -0.72
N PHE A 604 3.42 6.77 -0.56
CA PHE A 604 4.28 7.53 -1.47
C PHE A 604 4.23 6.95 -2.89
N ASN A 605 4.40 5.63 -3.06
CA ASN A 605 4.26 4.98 -4.37
C ASN A 605 2.87 5.24 -5.00
N ALA A 606 1.80 5.26 -4.20
CA ALA A 606 0.46 5.56 -4.68
C ALA A 606 0.28 7.02 -5.13
N LEU A 607 0.94 7.95 -4.45
CA LEU A 607 0.99 9.37 -4.82
C LEU A 607 1.75 9.59 -6.14
N LEU A 608 2.75 8.75 -6.45
CA LEU A 608 3.43 8.78 -7.76
C LEU A 608 2.50 8.34 -8.91
N VAL A 609 1.67 7.31 -8.70
CA VAL A 609 0.66 6.88 -9.70
C VAL A 609 -0.44 7.93 -9.84
N GLN A 610 -0.88 8.52 -8.72
CA GLN A 610 -1.84 9.65 -8.72
C GLN A 610 -1.31 10.83 -9.55
N LEU A 611 0.00 11.16 -9.42
CA LEU A 611 0.64 12.17 -10.26
C LEU A 611 0.67 11.74 -11.73
N GLU A 612 1.08 10.51 -12.05
CA GLU A 612 1.14 10.00 -13.42
C GLU A 612 -0.20 10.18 -14.17
N ILE A 613 -1.32 9.88 -13.50
CA ILE A 613 -2.67 10.09 -14.06
C ILE A 613 -2.94 11.59 -14.26
N GLN A 614 -2.65 12.43 -13.26
CA GLN A 614 -2.93 13.86 -13.30
C GLN A 614 -2.07 14.66 -14.30
N LEU A 615 -0.93 14.12 -14.76
CA LEU A 615 -0.15 14.70 -15.86
C LEU A 615 -0.96 14.77 -17.18
N PHE A 616 -1.92 13.86 -17.38
CA PHE A 616 -2.75 13.86 -18.59
C PHE A 616 -3.71 15.05 -18.67
N TYR A 617 -3.99 15.76 -17.57
CA TYR A 617 -4.66 17.06 -17.63
C TYR A 617 -3.83 18.15 -18.30
N MET A 618 -2.50 18.03 -18.29
CA MET A 618 -1.61 18.98 -18.98
C MET A 618 -1.52 18.69 -20.49
N MET A 619 -2.15 17.62 -20.98
CA MET A 619 -2.27 17.28 -22.41
C MET A 619 -3.75 17.27 -22.85
N PRO A 620 -4.49 18.40 -22.72
CA PRO A 620 -5.92 18.43 -22.99
C PRO A 620 -6.25 18.21 -24.48
N ALA A 621 -7.43 17.67 -24.76
CA ALA A 621 -7.98 17.62 -26.11
C ALA A 621 -8.20 19.04 -26.70
N PRO A 622 -8.20 19.21 -28.04
CA PRO A 622 -8.58 20.46 -28.69
C PRO A 622 -9.99 20.91 -28.32
N GLY A 623 -10.22 22.23 -28.20
CA GLY A 623 -11.53 22.79 -27.85
C GLY A 623 -11.96 22.56 -26.39
N HIS A 624 -11.01 22.40 -25.47
CA HIS A 624 -11.28 22.35 -24.03
C HIS A 624 -11.75 23.71 -23.47
N ASP A 625 -12.46 23.65 -22.35
CA ASP A 625 -12.79 24.83 -21.54
C ASP A 625 -11.58 25.20 -20.64
N PRO A 626 -11.02 26.42 -20.74
CA PRO A 626 -9.87 26.85 -19.94
C PRO A 626 -10.12 26.88 -18.43
N GLU A 627 -11.33 27.19 -17.96
CA GLU A 627 -11.56 27.40 -16.51
C GLU A 627 -11.52 26.09 -15.71
N PRO A 628 -12.20 24.99 -16.13
CA PRO A 628 -12.01 23.66 -15.55
C PRO A 628 -10.62 23.07 -15.81
N LEU A 629 -9.95 23.44 -16.92
CA LEU A 629 -8.57 23.02 -17.19
C LEU A 629 -7.61 23.61 -16.15
N LYS A 630 -7.71 24.91 -15.88
CA LYS A 630 -6.93 25.63 -14.87
C LYS A 630 -7.05 24.97 -13.50
N GLN A 631 -8.28 24.69 -13.06
CA GLN A 631 -8.54 24.03 -11.77
C GLN A 631 -7.90 22.63 -11.70
N ARG A 632 -7.94 21.86 -12.79
CA ARG A 632 -7.31 20.53 -12.88
C ARG A 632 -5.79 20.59 -12.86
N ILE A 633 -5.15 21.50 -13.59
CA ILE A 633 -3.69 21.62 -13.58
C ILE A 633 -3.19 22.16 -12.23
N LEU A 634 -3.93 23.05 -11.57
CA LEU A 634 -3.63 23.45 -10.19
C LEU A 634 -3.73 22.25 -9.21
N ARG A 635 -4.66 21.31 -9.42
CA ARG A 635 -4.70 20.02 -8.69
C ARG A 635 -3.45 19.15 -8.98
N THR A 636 -3.04 19.03 -10.24
CA THR A 636 -1.80 18.33 -10.64
C THR A 636 -0.57 18.93 -9.95
N TYR A 637 -0.49 20.26 -9.85
CA TYR A 637 0.58 20.96 -9.12
C TYR A 637 0.56 20.65 -7.62
N LEU A 638 -0.60 20.68 -6.96
CA LEU A 638 -0.70 20.34 -5.53
C LEU A 638 -0.27 18.89 -5.24
N THR A 639 -0.58 17.96 -6.14
CA THR A 639 -0.05 16.58 -6.08
C THR A 639 1.46 16.54 -6.27
N ALA A 640 2.00 17.28 -7.25
CA ALA A 640 3.45 17.36 -7.47
C ALA A 640 4.20 17.94 -6.25
N THR A 641 3.71 19.04 -5.66
CA THR A 641 4.19 19.58 -4.38
C THR A 641 4.09 18.56 -3.25
N SER A 642 3.03 17.75 -3.22
CA SER A 642 2.88 16.68 -2.21
C SER A 642 3.91 15.58 -2.41
N VAL A 643 4.28 15.21 -3.64
CA VAL A 643 5.37 14.26 -3.92
C VAL A 643 6.69 14.80 -3.36
N ILE A 644 7.06 16.06 -3.66
CA ILE A 644 8.29 16.67 -3.16
C ILE A 644 8.33 16.69 -1.62
N ARG A 645 7.25 17.14 -0.97
CA ARG A 645 7.16 17.19 0.50
C ARG A 645 7.18 15.80 1.17
N ASN A 646 6.51 14.80 0.61
CA ASN A 646 6.54 13.44 1.16
C ASN A 646 7.91 12.80 0.97
N ALA A 647 8.58 13.02 -0.17
CA ALA A 647 9.94 12.54 -0.39
C ALA A 647 10.92 13.16 0.61
N GLU A 648 10.81 14.46 0.88
CA GLU A 648 11.63 15.16 1.89
C GLU A 648 11.33 14.67 3.31
N GLN A 649 10.06 14.46 3.66
CA GLN A 649 9.66 13.94 4.99
C GLN A 649 10.14 12.50 5.22
N LEU A 650 10.07 11.64 4.20
CA LEU A 650 10.63 10.29 4.24
C LEU A 650 12.16 10.35 4.36
N ASP A 651 12.84 11.29 3.71
CA ASP A 651 14.29 11.43 3.86
C ASP A 651 14.70 11.91 5.25
N LYS A 652 13.96 12.86 5.82
CA LYS A 652 14.14 13.35 7.21
C LYS A 652 13.87 12.29 8.27
N THR A 653 13.12 11.22 7.96
CA THR A 653 12.73 10.19 8.94
C THR A 653 13.43 8.84 8.76
N ILE A 654 13.76 8.44 7.53
CA ILE A 654 14.37 7.12 7.23
C ILE A 654 15.46 7.17 6.14
N GLY A 655 15.95 8.34 5.72
CA GLY A 655 16.99 8.45 4.68
C GLY A 655 16.55 7.94 3.30
N PHE A 656 15.26 8.06 2.98
CA PHE A 656 14.61 7.51 1.78
C PHE A 656 15.27 7.86 0.44
N LEU A 657 15.69 9.12 0.21
CA LEU A 657 16.41 9.51 -1.01
C LEU A 657 17.76 8.80 -1.10
N GLY A 658 18.33 8.45 0.05
CA GLY A 658 19.46 7.54 0.22
C GLY A 658 19.32 6.21 -0.55
N HIS A 659 18.09 5.73 -0.74
CA HIS A 659 17.77 4.38 -1.21
C HIS A 659 16.79 4.34 -2.40
N ILE A 660 16.47 5.50 -3.00
CA ILE A 660 15.41 5.62 -4.00
C ILE A 660 15.62 4.77 -5.27
N THR A 661 14.54 4.25 -5.83
CA THR A 661 14.55 3.46 -7.08
C THR A 661 14.44 4.34 -8.33
N HIS A 662 14.88 3.83 -9.49
CA HIS A 662 14.84 4.58 -10.75
C HIS A 662 13.42 5.09 -11.14
N PRO A 663 12.33 4.30 -11.01
CA PRO A 663 10.98 4.80 -11.28
C PRO A 663 10.55 5.93 -10.34
N GLN A 664 10.89 5.84 -9.05
CA GLN A 664 10.57 6.89 -8.06
C GLN A 664 11.33 8.19 -8.35
N MET A 665 12.62 8.10 -8.69
CA MET A 665 13.45 9.23 -9.13
C MET A 665 12.84 9.91 -10.37
N ARG A 666 12.45 9.14 -11.39
CA ARG A 666 11.77 9.65 -12.60
C ARG A 666 10.48 10.42 -12.29
N SER A 667 9.68 9.94 -11.33
CA SER A 667 8.44 10.61 -10.92
C SER A 667 8.70 11.89 -10.11
N ILE A 668 9.75 11.93 -9.28
CA ILE A 668 10.21 13.16 -8.61
C ILE A 668 10.71 14.19 -9.64
N ALA A 669 11.51 13.77 -10.63
CA ALA A 669 11.96 14.63 -11.73
C ALA A 669 10.78 15.24 -12.52
N THR A 670 9.73 14.44 -12.71
CA THR A 670 8.50 14.87 -13.38
C THR A 670 7.67 15.81 -12.51
N ALA A 671 7.57 15.58 -11.20
CA ALA A 671 6.98 16.53 -10.24
C ALA A 671 7.70 17.89 -10.26
N GLY A 672 9.04 17.88 -10.30
CA GLY A 672 9.87 19.07 -10.49
C GLY A 672 9.53 19.81 -11.78
N CYS A 673 9.38 19.10 -12.91
CA CYS A 673 8.99 19.71 -14.18
C CYS A 673 7.57 20.30 -14.17
N VAL A 674 6.61 19.75 -13.42
CA VAL A 674 5.29 20.39 -13.20
C VAL A 674 5.46 21.73 -12.48
N ILE A 675 6.24 21.76 -11.39
CA ILE A 675 6.54 22.97 -10.62
C ILE A 675 7.21 24.04 -11.50
N PHE A 676 8.26 23.67 -12.25
CA PHE A 676 8.97 24.57 -13.16
C PHE A 676 8.14 25.01 -14.39
N LYS A 677 7.15 24.22 -14.84
CA LYS A 677 6.18 24.68 -15.85
C LYS A 677 5.21 25.72 -15.27
N LEU A 678 4.65 25.51 -14.08
CA LEU A 678 3.71 26.49 -13.51
C LEU A 678 4.41 27.80 -13.12
N LEU A 679 5.61 27.71 -12.56
CA LEU A 679 6.49 28.85 -12.23
C LEU A 679 6.74 29.78 -13.45
N ARG A 680 6.69 29.21 -14.67
CA ARG A 680 6.87 29.90 -15.96
C ARG A 680 5.59 29.82 -16.82
N SER A 681 4.43 30.14 -16.25
CA SER A 681 3.12 30.13 -16.93
C SER A 681 2.20 31.26 -16.47
N SER A 682 1.10 31.47 -17.21
CA SER A 682 0.01 32.38 -16.82
C SER A 682 -0.69 32.00 -15.51
N TYR A 683 -0.58 30.75 -15.06
CA TYR A 683 -1.22 30.31 -13.81
C TYR A 683 -0.44 30.74 -12.55
N MET A 684 0.78 31.25 -12.70
CA MET A 684 1.59 31.83 -11.62
C MET A 684 0.91 33.06 -10.96
N GLN A 685 -0.10 33.67 -11.59
CA GLN A 685 -0.89 34.74 -10.96
C GLN A 685 -1.88 34.24 -9.90
N PHE A 686 -2.14 32.92 -9.82
CA PHE A 686 -3.08 32.30 -8.88
C PHE A 686 -2.38 31.56 -7.72
N LEU A 687 -1.05 31.70 -7.58
CA LEU A 687 -0.24 31.00 -6.58
C LEU A 687 0.72 31.98 -5.89
N ASP A 688 1.07 31.72 -4.63
CA ASP A 688 2.14 32.47 -3.95
C ASP A 688 3.49 32.17 -4.61
N ARG A 689 4.04 33.19 -5.28
CA ARG A 689 5.34 33.13 -5.95
C ARG A 689 6.46 32.65 -5.03
N LYS A 690 6.50 33.14 -3.78
CA LYS A 690 7.55 32.77 -2.82
C LYS A 690 7.46 31.30 -2.40
N ALA A 691 6.24 30.77 -2.25
CA ALA A 691 6.03 29.35 -2.01
C ALA A 691 6.46 28.47 -3.21
N VAL A 692 6.21 28.90 -4.46
CA VAL A 692 6.64 28.13 -5.65
C VAL A 692 8.17 28.22 -5.83
N GLU A 693 8.80 29.37 -5.61
CA GLU A 693 10.27 29.54 -5.64
C GLU A 693 10.97 28.70 -4.56
N THR A 694 10.39 28.63 -3.35
CA THR A 694 10.86 27.73 -2.28
C THR A 694 10.74 26.27 -2.73
N MET A 695 9.59 25.87 -3.26
CA MET A 695 9.35 24.50 -3.75
C MET A 695 10.27 24.12 -4.94
N ALA A 696 10.64 25.07 -5.79
CA ALA A 696 11.65 24.86 -6.83
C ALA A 696 13.07 24.67 -6.26
N THR A 697 13.38 25.32 -5.13
CA THR A 697 14.62 25.12 -4.37
C THR A 697 14.65 23.75 -3.68
N ASP A 698 13.51 23.34 -3.11
CA ASP A 698 13.34 22.01 -2.50
C ASP A 698 13.59 20.89 -3.54
N VAL A 699 13.05 21.05 -4.76
CA VAL A 699 13.30 20.13 -5.90
C VAL A 699 14.79 19.98 -6.22
N ILE A 700 15.56 21.08 -6.23
CA ILE A 700 17.01 21.04 -6.46
C ILE A 700 17.72 20.28 -5.33
N SER A 701 17.37 20.57 -4.07
CA SER A 701 17.98 19.89 -2.92
C SER A 701 17.66 18.38 -2.90
N ILE A 702 16.43 17.99 -3.23
CA ILE A 702 16.05 16.57 -3.37
C ILE A 702 16.84 15.92 -4.52
N ALA A 703 16.98 16.57 -5.68
CA ALA A 703 17.77 16.03 -6.79
C ALA A 703 19.25 15.81 -6.41
N GLN A 704 19.86 16.73 -5.67
CA GLN A 704 21.21 16.55 -5.10
C GLN A 704 21.26 15.37 -4.13
N ARG A 705 20.30 15.25 -3.20
CA ARG A 705 20.24 14.17 -2.20
C ARG A 705 19.95 12.81 -2.81
N MET A 706 19.25 12.73 -3.95
CA MET A 706 19.06 11.49 -4.71
C MET A 706 20.35 10.98 -5.39
N SER A 707 21.37 11.81 -5.57
CA SER A 707 22.63 11.44 -6.23
C SER A 707 23.42 10.40 -5.44
N ILE A 708 24.04 9.47 -6.15
CA ILE A 708 24.78 8.30 -5.69
C ILE A 708 26.25 8.39 -6.13
N ILE A 709 26.52 8.90 -7.34
CA ILE A 709 27.87 9.06 -7.92
C ILE A 709 28.00 10.46 -8.52
N GLU A 710 29.21 11.03 -8.54
CA GLU A 710 29.51 12.27 -9.26
C GLU A 710 29.04 12.20 -10.73
N ALA A 711 28.46 13.30 -11.21
CA ALA A 711 27.85 13.45 -12.55
C ALA A 711 26.73 12.45 -12.91
N ASP A 712 26.14 11.75 -11.93
CA ASP A 712 25.02 10.84 -12.16
C ASP A 712 23.71 11.54 -12.60
N LEU A 713 22.67 10.75 -12.86
CA LEU A 713 21.42 11.25 -13.43
C LEU A 713 20.68 12.24 -12.50
N PRO A 714 20.54 11.99 -11.18
CA PRO A 714 20.07 13.00 -10.23
C PRO A 714 20.94 14.26 -10.15
N MET A 715 22.27 14.16 -10.21
CA MET A 715 23.14 15.34 -10.13
C MET A 715 23.03 16.21 -11.39
N ARG A 716 22.98 15.62 -12.59
CA ARG A 716 22.71 16.34 -13.85
C ARG A 716 21.34 17.04 -13.82
N LEU A 717 20.31 16.38 -13.29
CA LEU A 717 18.98 16.95 -13.06
C LEU A 717 18.99 18.11 -12.04
N ALA A 718 19.78 18.02 -10.98
CA ALA A 718 19.91 19.09 -9.99
C ALA A 718 20.52 20.36 -10.58
N SER A 719 21.62 20.22 -11.32
CA SER A 719 22.27 21.33 -12.03
C SER A 719 21.32 22.00 -13.03
N LEU A 720 20.58 21.19 -13.80
CA LEU A 720 19.57 21.65 -14.75
C LEU A 720 18.47 22.53 -14.09
N PHE A 721 17.84 22.04 -13.01
CA PHE A 721 16.85 22.82 -12.27
C PHE A 721 17.45 24.07 -11.60
N LYS A 722 18.70 24.00 -11.13
CA LYS A 722 19.41 25.17 -10.60
C LYS A 722 19.57 26.25 -11.67
N THR A 723 20.04 25.91 -12.87
CA THR A 723 20.19 26.85 -13.99
C THR A 723 18.84 27.41 -14.46
N PHE A 724 17.75 26.64 -14.38
CA PHE A 724 16.40 27.15 -14.64
C PHE A 724 16.00 28.24 -13.62
N LEU A 725 16.23 27.99 -12.33
CA LEU A 725 15.92 28.94 -11.24
C LEU A 725 16.82 30.19 -11.28
N GLU A 726 18.09 30.04 -11.65
CA GLU A 726 19.02 31.17 -11.87
C GLU A 726 18.61 32.02 -13.08
N ARG A 727 18.16 31.41 -14.20
CA ARG A 727 17.57 32.14 -15.34
C ARG A 727 16.25 32.82 -14.99
N TYR A 728 15.43 32.20 -14.13
CA TYR A 728 14.19 32.76 -13.60
C TYR A 728 14.44 34.04 -12.77
N HIS A 729 15.52 34.11 -11.98
CA HIS A 729 15.82 35.32 -11.20
C HIS A 729 16.53 36.44 -12.01
N SER A 730 17.27 36.11 -13.07
CA SER A 730 18.27 37.03 -13.67
C SER A 730 17.81 37.88 -14.87
N SER A 731 16.58 37.72 -15.36
CA SER A 731 16.16 38.30 -16.66
C SER A 731 14.97 39.27 -16.59
N ALA A 732 14.80 40.10 -17.62
CA ALA A 732 13.57 40.86 -17.89
C ALA A 732 12.50 40.01 -18.62
N TRP A 733 12.39 38.72 -18.26
CA TRP A 733 11.62 37.69 -18.97
C TRP A 733 10.15 37.60 -18.52
N ALA A 734 9.86 38.07 -17.30
CA ALA A 734 8.60 37.83 -16.61
C ALA A 734 7.37 38.30 -17.39
N THR A 735 7.52 39.36 -18.21
CA THR A 735 6.43 40.02 -18.94
C THR A 735 5.95 39.28 -20.19
N VAL A 736 6.70 38.29 -20.70
CA VAL A 736 6.38 37.62 -21.99
C VAL A 736 5.90 36.18 -21.79
N SER A 737 6.53 35.42 -20.88
CA SER A 737 6.21 34.00 -20.68
C SER A 737 5.00 33.75 -19.76
N GLN A 738 4.53 34.78 -19.04
CA GLN A 738 3.32 34.74 -18.21
C GLN A 738 2.00 34.80 -19.03
N ALA A 739 2.05 34.76 -20.37
CA ALA A 739 0.87 34.72 -21.22
C ALA A 739 0.37 33.29 -21.52
N GLU A 740 1.25 32.28 -21.49
CA GLU A 740 0.95 30.94 -21.97
C GLU A 740 0.47 30.00 -20.86
N GLU A 741 -0.51 29.16 -21.17
CA GLU A 741 -0.96 28.09 -20.28
C GLU A 741 0.10 26.98 -20.12
N PRO A 742 0.16 26.31 -18.96
CA PRO A 742 1.14 25.25 -18.68
C PRO A 742 0.82 23.89 -19.36
N THR A 743 0.17 23.87 -20.52
CA THR A 743 -0.09 22.64 -21.30
C THR A 743 1.19 22.09 -21.95
N ALA A 744 1.16 20.83 -22.39
CA ALA A 744 2.30 20.05 -22.87
C ALA A 744 1.96 19.27 -24.16
N THR A 745 1.31 19.94 -25.11
CA THR A 745 0.79 19.36 -26.37
C THR A 745 1.87 18.97 -27.39
N THR A 746 3.14 19.29 -27.12
CA THR A 746 4.27 19.01 -28.02
C THR A 746 4.65 17.53 -28.10
N PHE A 747 4.55 16.78 -26.99
CA PHE A 747 5.04 15.39 -26.89
C PHE A 747 4.00 14.35 -26.38
N PRO A 748 2.71 14.39 -26.79
CA PRO A 748 1.67 13.51 -26.26
C PRO A 748 1.96 12.02 -26.52
N HIS A 749 2.65 11.69 -27.61
CA HIS A 749 3.11 10.34 -27.94
C HIS A 749 4.07 9.73 -26.90
N ARG A 750 4.65 10.54 -26.00
CA ARG A 750 5.50 10.08 -24.88
C ARG A 750 4.70 9.88 -23.58
N LEU A 751 3.37 9.99 -23.62
CA LEU A 751 2.46 9.78 -22.50
C LEU A 751 2.88 10.59 -21.25
N GLY A 752 2.96 9.99 -20.06
CA GLY A 752 3.32 10.69 -18.83
C GLY A 752 4.69 11.41 -18.88
N ALA A 753 5.62 10.95 -19.73
CA ALA A 753 6.89 11.65 -19.94
C ALA A 753 6.76 12.93 -20.79
N GLY A 754 5.67 13.10 -21.53
CA GLY A 754 5.44 14.23 -22.44
C GLY A 754 5.52 15.59 -21.73
N VAL A 755 4.99 15.69 -20.50
CA VAL A 755 5.10 16.91 -19.68
C VAL A 755 6.56 17.22 -19.31
N THR A 756 7.35 16.19 -19.03
CA THR A 756 8.76 16.31 -18.67
C THR A 756 9.60 16.74 -19.88
N PHE A 757 9.43 16.08 -21.04
CA PHE A 757 10.05 16.53 -22.29
C PHE A 757 9.67 17.96 -22.66
N ASP A 758 8.38 18.31 -22.61
CA ASP A 758 7.89 19.64 -22.96
C ASP A 758 8.50 20.73 -22.06
N CYS A 759 8.60 20.46 -20.75
CA CYS A 759 9.33 21.34 -19.82
C CYS A 759 10.79 21.52 -20.25
N LEU A 760 11.55 20.41 -20.35
CA LEU A 760 12.99 20.43 -20.57
C LEU A 760 13.37 21.02 -21.94
N ILE A 761 12.66 20.65 -23.01
CA ILE A 761 12.83 21.19 -24.36
C ILE A 761 12.58 22.70 -24.37
N ARG A 762 11.47 23.16 -23.79
CA ARG A 762 11.10 24.59 -23.83
C ARG A 762 12.11 25.45 -23.07
N TRP A 763 12.64 24.96 -21.94
CA TRP A 763 13.76 25.62 -21.25
C TRP A 763 15.07 25.63 -22.06
N LYS A 764 15.32 24.62 -22.91
CA LYS A 764 16.45 24.61 -23.87
C LYS A 764 16.27 25.65 -24.99
N THR A 765 15.11 25.65 -25.65
CA THR A 765 14.83 26.52 -26.81
C THR A 765 14.71 28.00 -26.46
N ASP A 766 14.20 28.33 -25.28
CA ASP A 766 14.06 29.71 -24.82
C ASP A 766 15.44 30.41 -24.65
N GLY A 767 16.51 29.63 -24.49
CA GLY A 767 17.89 30.13 -24.46
C GLY A 767 18.45 30.57 -25.81
N THR A 768 17.79 30.25 -26.92
CA THR A 768 18.38 30.36 -28.28
C THR A 768 17.51 31.16 -29.25
N MET A 769 16.18 31.06 -29.19
CA MET A 769 15.28 31.80 -30.10
C MET A 769 15.50 33.33 -30.07
N LYS A 770 15.89 33.90 -28.93
CA LYS A 770 16.15 35.34 -28.78
C LYS A 770 17.38 35.86 -29.57
N ARG A 771 18.24 34.99 -30.10
CA ARG A 771 19.29 35.39 -31.08
C ARG A 771 18.88 35.19 -32.54
N ALA A 772 17.90 34.33 -32.82
CA ALA A 772 17.47 34.01 -34.18
C ALA A 772 16.57 35.10 -34.80
N PHE A 773 15.70 35.72 -34.00
CA PHE A 773 14.76 36.76 -34.47
C PHE A 773 15.25 38.20 -34.23
N GLY A 774 16.57 38.40 -34.30
CA GLY A 774 17.16 39.72 -34.41
C GLY A 774 16.98 40.29 -35.82
N GLN A 775 15.88 41.02 -36.04
CA GLN A 775 15.50 41.71 -37.30
C GLN A 775 15.19 40.80 -38.52
N GLN A 776 13.91 40.63 -38.83
CA GLN A 776 13.29 41.10 -40.09
C GLN A 776 11.80 40.68 -40.17
N THR A 777 10.96 41.52 -40.77
CA THR A 777 9.53 41.26 -41.01
C THR A 777 9.30 40.88 -42.48
N PRO A 778 8.89 39.63 -42.80
CA PRO A 778 8.53 39.24 -44.16
C PRO A 778 7.08 39.64 -44.51
N ASN A 779 6.85 39.96 -45.79
CA ASN A 779 5.51 40.21 -46.34
C ASN A 779 4.68 38.92 -46.49
N PRO A 780 3.34 38.99 -46.58
CA PRO A 780 2.49 37.81 -46.78
C PRO A 780 2.78 37.10 -48.12
N PRO A 781 2.76 35.76 -48.16
CA PRO A 781 3.09 34.99 -49.35
C PRO A 781 1.94 34.94 -50.37
N THR A 782 2.30 34.85 -51.65
CA THR A 782 1.38 34.51 -52.75
C THR A 782 1.40 33.01 -53.05
N ASN A 783 0.38 32.53 -53.76
CA ASN A 783 0.05 31.11 -53.94
C ASN A 783 1.20 30.22 -54.45
N GLY A 784 1.38 29.06 -53.82
CA GLY A 784 2.20 27.93 -54.29
C GLY A 784 1.61 26.60 -53.81
N THR A 785 1.67 25.57 -54.66
CA THR A 785 1.11 24.23 -54.39
C THR A 785 1.86 23.51 -53.26
N GLY A 786 1.14 22.75 -52.43
CA GLY A 786 1.69 22.15 -51.21
C GLY A 786 2.45 20.84 -51.39
N GLU A 787 3.39 20.62 -50.48
CA GLU A 787 3.93 19.32 -50.08
C GLU A 787 3.68 19.11 -48.57
N GLU A 788 3.80 17.87 -48.08
CA GLU A 788 3.38 17.51 -46.73
C GLU A 788 4.29 18.06 -45.62
N ALA A 789 3.69 18.45 -44.49
CA ALA A 789 4.36 19.11 -43.37
C ALA A 789 5.26 18.17 -42.54
N ASN A 790 6.43 17.83 -43.07
CA ASN A 790 7.55 17.27 -42.32
C ASN A 790 8.62 18.34 -42.03
N THR A 791 9.33 18.18 -40.91
CA THR A 791 10.39 19.08 -40.39
C THR A 791 9.96 20.53 -40.05
N ILE A 792 9.56 20.75 -38.80
CA ILE A 792 9.52 22.09 -38.17
C ILE A 792 10.40 22.09 -36.89
N PHE A 793 11.68 21.75 -37.05
CA PHE A 793 12.74 22.04 -36.08
C PHE A 793 14.05 22.34 -36.83
N PRO A 794 14.71 23.49 -36.61
CA PRO A 794 16.01 23.76 -37.19
C PRO A 794 17.09 22.95 -36.47
N ASN A 795 17.78 22.06 -37.18
CA ASN A 795 18.73 21.09 -36.59
C ASN A 795 20.01 21.70 -35.96
N ASN A 796 20.20 23.02 -36.01
CA ASN A 796 21.37 23.72 -35.46
C ASN A 796 20.95 24.78 -34.44
N VAL A 797 20.79 24.35 -33.18
CA VAL A 797 20.45 25.22 -32.04
C VAL A 797 21.65 25.23 -31.08
N PRO A 798 22.47 26.31 -31.04
CA PRO A 798 23.69 26.35 -30.22
C PRO A 798 23.37 26.25 -28.71
N ASP A 799 24.03 25.34 -28.00
CA ASP A 799 23.65 25.00 -26.62
C ASP A 799 24.04 26.07 -25.60
N SER A 800 23.13 27.01 -25.36
CA SER A 800 23.33 28.20 -24.50
C SER A 800 23.47 27.92 -22.99
N LEU A 801 23.57 26.65 -22.59
CA LEU A 801 23.37 26.20 -21.21
C LEU A 801 24.57 25.42 -20.62
N ASP A 802 25.53 24.97 -21.43
CA ASP A 802 26.64 24.11 -21.00
C ASP A 802 26.19 22.84 -20.25
N ILE A 803 25.08 22.26 -20.73
CA ILE A 803 24.47 21.04 -20.19
C ILE A 803 24.61 19.94 -21.24
N ASP A 804 25.16 18.79 -20.84
CA ASP A 804 25.07 17.55 -21.60
C ASP A 804 23.60 17.08 -21.66
N TRP A 805 23.00 17.16 -22.84
CA TRP A 805 21.61 16.75 -23.06
C TRP A 805 21.43 15.25 -23.36
N THR A 806 22.51 14.48 -23.53
CA THR A 806 22.41 13.04 -23.79
C THR A 806 21.81 12.27 -22.61
N PHE A 807 21.88 12.84 -21.40
CA PHE A 807 21.22 12.32 -20.19
C PHE A 807 19.72 12.03 -20.34
N MET A 808 19.02 12.60 -21.33
CA MET A 808 17.60 12.31 -21.54
C MET A 808 17.32 10.91 -22.10
N ASP A 809 18.32 10.23 -22.68
CA ASP A 809 18.18 8.82 -23.06
C ASP A 809 18.36 7.89 -21.85
N ASP A 810 19.18 8.27 -20.86
CA ASP A 810 19.33 7.57 -19.56
C ASP A 810 18.01 7.52 -18.77
N PHE A 811 17.08 8.47 -19.01
CA PHE A 811 15.76 8.47 -18.38
C PHE A 811 14.85 7.34 -18.85
N GLU A 812 15.18 6.62 -19.92
CA GLU A 812 14.43 5.46 -20.45
C GLU A 812 12.96 5.76 -20.78
N TRP A 813 12.67 6.98 -21.24
CA TRP A 813 11.35 7.38 -21.72
C TRP A 813 11.05 6.94 -23.16
N ASN A 814 11.97 6.21 -23.80
CA ASN A 814 11.83 5.68 -25.15
C ASN A 814 10.96 4.39 -25.14
N TRP A 815 9.67 4.54 -24.78
CA TRP A 815 8.65 3.51 -25.01
C TRP A 815 8.03 3.67 -26.39
N THR A 816 8.35 2.76 -27.30
CA THR A 816 7.70 2.65 -28.61
C THR A 816 6.65 1.53 -28.59
N PRO A 817 5.37 1.83 -28.89
CA PRO A 817 4.40 0.81 -29.24
C PRO A 817 4.86 0.03 -30.48
N PRO A 818 4.84 -1.32 -30.47
CA PRO A 818 5.17 -2.10 -31.66
C PRO A 818 4.21 -1.77 -32.81
N GLY A 819 4.74 -1.15 -33.87
CA GLY A 819 3.97 -0.70 -35.03
C GLY A 819 4.06 0.80 -35.32
N LEU A 820 4.49 1.62 -34.35
CA LEU A 820 5.01 2.96 -34.64
C LEU A 820 6.49 2.87 -35.00
N ALA A 821 6.97 3.82 -35.81
CA ALA A 821 8.39 3.95 -36.10
C ALA A 821 9.18 4.20 -34.79
N PRO A 822 10.47 3.80 -34.71
CA PRO A 822 11.33 4.31 -33.67
C PRO A 822 11.29 5.85 -33.69
N PRO A 823 11.35 6.54 -32.54
CA PRO A 823 11.48 7.99 -32.54
C PRO A 823 12.69 8.35 -33.40
N VAL A 824 12.51 9.31 -34.32
CA VAL A 824 13.63 9.91 -35.02
C VAL A 824 14.63 10.33 -33.95
N ASN A 825 15.91 9.97 -34.13
CA ASN A 825 16.92 10.20 -33.12
C ASN A 825 17.24 11.70 -33.05
N LEU A 826 16.41 12.45 -32.32
CA LEU A 826 16.41 13.93 -32.22
C LEU A 826 17.73 14.49 -31.68
N TRP A 827 18.56 13.66 -31.05
CA TRP A 827 19.89 13.99 -30.55
C TRP A 827 21.03 13.33 -31.35
N GLY A 828 20.69 12.43 -32.27
CA GLY A 828 21.63 11.63 -33.08
C GLY A 828 22.36 12.39 -34.20
N GLY A 829 22.58 13.70 -34.02
CA GLY A 829 23.35 14.53 -34.96
C GLY A 829 24.87 14.34 -34.86
N LEU A 830 25.36 13.74 -33.77
CA LEU A 830 26.78 13.48 -33.53
C LEU A 830 27.04 12.00 -33.20
N ALA A 831 27.07 11.20 -34.27
CA ALA A 831 27.60 9.83 -34.26
C ALA A 831 28.63 9.68 -35.40
N ARG A 832 29.71 10.46 -35.31
CA ARG A 832 30.97 10.34 -36.06
C ARG A 832 32.11 10.79 -35.16
#